data_AF-A0A3B0VMR3-F1
#
_entry.id   AF-A0A3B0VMR3-F1
#
_cell.length_a   1.000
_cell.length_b   1.000
_cell.length_c   1.000
_cell.angle_alpha   90.00
_cell.angle_beta   90.00
_cell.angle_gamma   90.00
#
_symmetry.space_group_name_H-M   'P 1'
#
loop_
_entity.id
_entity.type
_entity.pdbx_description
1 polymer ?
#
loop_
_entity_poly.entity_id
_entity_poly.type
_entity_poly.pdbx_seq_one_letter_code
_entity_poly.pdbx_strand_id
1 'polypeptide(L)'
;MDEISPTATPEPAKPDLSIVWHFFGAILAKYKEVLTSAFEQIQLAPNERLIQQGERGDCLYILLKGQLRVIDEELDESDNFLTFKEPGEGVGEISLLTGERRTASVDAVIASELVSLSKKNLEAVTAAVPEARRVIYEAISLRVHQSRLNHVLIKTNVFKGLEEDVLRDIQAELELTTVASGETIMEVGDPGDALFIVIGGRLRIVSQKANEDQPYTVDTYRGQTVGEIGLITGAKRTAKAFALRDSLLAKLSQDAFKRLLQKHPDAMLAQFAGPIIERLQGQLLGNEPVTSGVTTICVIPVDNSVPLADFTAKLTDALRSLGSTMVLNSEQCDAHLGTESVAYLADDDPKNGRFIFWLNEQEAINDYVLYEADYEPTAWTRRCVRQADLLLIVGNANGSPALGDIETSLLARAKNQKIIQCLVLLHDENTDQPQNTAQWLSPRNVGNHYHVRLQRMADFRRIGRLLTGQGVGLVLSGGGARAMAQIGVIRALIEKGVPIDAICGVSGGAIFAGLHAMGLDFETMLARVEKSVKRVDYTLPLHALTTGKNFTNALAYLFGSVRIEDLWTTFFCISSNLTQAKLMMHESDSLMHAVRASTAIPGILPPAFQDGDILADGGLINNLPTDLMNTRPDIGRIIAIDVARADQSKELTPFDYTVSGWKSLWNRLNPWAKNSEFPSIGEVMMRSILITNTQTLNITKHIIDLHLVPPVYSFGLMDFDKAQILADVGYRYALEKIGNWQSERD
;
A
#
# COMPACT_ATOMS: atom_id res chain seq x y z
N MET A 1 -17.85 2.67 -92.26
CA MET A 1 -17.06 3.64 -91.50
C MET A 1 -17.52 3.58 -90.06
N ASP A 2 -16.94 2.58 -89.40
CA ASP A 2 -16.47 2.48 -88.02
C ASP A 2 -17.38 2.92 -86.85
N GLU A 3 -17.82 1.86 -86.16
CA GLU A 3 -18.23 1.81 -84.76
C GLU A 3 -17.11 2.30 -83.84
N ILE A 4 -17.45 3.15 -82.87
CA ILE A 4 -16.59 3.43 -81.71
C ILE A 4 -17.23 2.75 -80.51
N SER A 5 -16.56 1.70 -80.07
CA SER A 5 -16.83 0.89 -78.88
C SER A 5 -16.69 1.72 -77.60
N PRO A 6 -17.56 1.55 -76.58
CA PRO A 6 -17.37 2.18 -75.28
C PRO A 6 -16.26 1.43 -74.52
N THR A 7 -15.19 2.15 -74.20
CA THR A 7 -14.10 1.72 -73.34
C THR A 7 -14.62 1.24 -71.99
N ALA A 8 -14.40 -0.04 -71.69
CA ALA A 8 -14.61 -0.63 -70.38
C ALA A 8 -13.83 0.16 -69.32
N THR A 9 -14.52 0.58 -68.27
CA THR A 9 -13.91 0.98 -67.00
C THR A 9 -13.02 -0.18 -66.52
N PRO A 10 -11.76 0.07 -66.13
CA PRO A 10 -10.91 -0.99 -65.60
C PRO A 10 -11.56 -1.54 -64.32
N GLU A 11 -11.72 -2.87 -64.24
CA GLU A 11 -12.00 -3.53 -62.97
C GLU A 11 -11.00 -3.02 -61.93
N PRO A 12 -11.43 -2.70 -60.69
CA PRO A 12 -10.50 -2.34 -59.64
C PRO A 12 -9.47 -3.47 -59.50
N ALA A 13 -8.20 -3.13 -59.65
CA ALA A 13 -7.12 -4.09 -59.55
C ALA A 13 -7.27 -4.88 -58.24
N LYS A 14 -7.35 -6.21 -58.35
CA LYS A 14 -7.44 -7.08 -57.17
C LYS A 14 -6.30 -6.71 -56.21
N PRO A 15 -6.60 -6.44 -54.92
CA PRO A 15 -5.59 -5.97 -53.98
C PRO A 15 -4.47 -7.01 -53.84
N ASP A 16 -3.23 -6.52 -53.79
CA ASP A 16 -2.09 -7.40 -53.50
C ASP A 16 -2.12 -7.79 -52.02
N LEU A 17 -2.64 -8.99 -51.75
CA LEU A 17 -2.72 -9.56 -50.40
C LEU A 17 -1.43 -10.30 -50.01
N SER A 18 -0.32 -10.15 -50.75
CA SER A 18 0.98 -10.78 -50.47
C SER A 18 1.41 -10.59 -48.99
N ILE A 19 1.20 -9.40 -48.46
CA ILE A 19 1.47 -9.00 -47.08
C ILE A 19 0.56 -9.73 -46.06
N VAL A 20 -0.72 -9.96 -46.38
CA VAL A 20 -1.65 -10.66 -45.49
C VAL A 20 -1.22 -12.12 -45.25
N TRP A 21 -0.54 -12.74 -46.21
CA TRP A 21 -0.03 -14.11 -46.01
C TRP A 21 1.16 -14.17 -45.06
N HIS A 22 1.93 -13.09 -44.94
CA HIS A 22 2.93 -12.96 -43.88
C HIS A 22 2.27 -12.80 -42.52
N PHE A 23 1.11 -12.13 -42.47
CA PHE A 23 0.30 -12.04 -41.26
C PHE A 23 -0.13 -13.45 -40.78
N PHE A 24 -0.70 -14.27 -41.65
CA PHE A 24 -1.20 -15.59 -41.22
C PHE A 24 -0.15 -16.72 -41.26
N GLY A 25 1.02 -16.50 -41.86
CA GLY A 25 2.09 -17.48 -41.99
C GLY A 25 1.99 -18.35 -43.25
N ALA A 26 3.12 -18.94 -43.65
CA ALA A 26 3.29 -19.62 -44.94
C ALA A 26 2.36 -20.83 -45.15
N ILE A 27 1.91 -21.50 -44.08
CA ILE A 27 1.03 -22.67 -44.15
C ILE A 27 -0.35 -22.31 -44.71
N LEU A 28 -0.82 -21.07 -44.50
CA LEU A 28 -2.12 -20.59 -44.96
C LEU A 28 -2.08 -20.12 -46.44
N ALA A 29 -0.89 -20.05 -47.05
CA ALA A 29 -0.73 -19.78 -48.47
C ALA A 29 -1.39 -20.83 -49.39
N LYS A 30 -1.71 -22.03 -48.86
CA LYS A 30 -2.44 -23.08 -49.60
C LYS A 30 -3.95 -22.85 -49.67
N TYR A 31 -4.51 -21.94 -48.86
CA TYR A 31 -5.94 -21.62 -48.81
C TYR A 31 -6.24 -20.16 -49.20
N LYS A 32 -5.35 -19.54 -49.98
CA LYS A 32 -5.43 -18.12 -50.35
C LYS A 32 -6.76 -17.72 -50.93
N GLU A 33 -7.35 -18.52 -51.80
CA GLU A 33 -8.62 -18.18 -52.46
C GLU A 33 -9.78 -18.06 -51.47
N VAL A 34 -9.89 -19.00 -50.54
CA VAL A 34 -10.95 -19.00 -49.50
C VAL A 34 -10.78 -17.82 -48.54
N LEU A 35 -9.54 -17.59 -48.07
CA LEU A 35 -9.23 -16.47 -47.18
C LEU A 35 -9.42 -15.11 -47.85
N THR A 36 -9.02 -14.98 -49.13
CA THR A 36 -9.17 -13.73 -49.89
C THR A 36 -10.64 -13.32 -50.00
N SER A 37 -11.55 -14.29 -50.17
CA SER A 37 -12.99 -14.02 -50.24
C SER A 37 -13.63 -13.57 -48.93
N ALA A 38 -12.92 -13.76 -47.81
CA ALA A 38 -13.40 -13.41 -46.46
C ALA A 38 -12.98 -12.01 -46.01
N PHE A 39 -12.05 -11.38 -46.72
CA PHE A 39 -11.58 -10.04 -46.44
C PHE A 39 -12.39 -8.99 -47.20
N GLU A 40 -12.75 -7.91 -46.51
CA GLU A 40 -13.35 -6.72 -47.13
C GLU A 40 -12.32 -5.59 -47.17
N GLN A 41 -12.25 -4.86 -48.28
CA GLN A 41 -11.26 -3.79 -48.45
C GLN A 41 -11.75 -2.48 -47.85
N ILE A 42 -10.87 -1.77 -47.17
CA ILE A 42 -11.14 -0.48 -46.52
C ILE A 42 -10.07 0.52 -46.99
N GLN A 43 -10.51 1.74 -47.27
CA GLN A 43 -9.67 2.87 -47.63
C GLN A 43 -9.92 3.96 -46.58
N LEU A 44 -8.85 4.51 -46.02
CA LEU A 44 -8.91 5.60 -45.04
C LEU A 44 -8.19 6.83 -45.59
N ALA A 45 -8.81 7.99 -45.45
CA ALA A 45 -8.17 9.28 -45.65
C ALA A 45 -7.20 9.60 -44.49
N PRO A 46 -6.21 10.49 -44.71
CA PRO A 46 -5.36 10.97 -43.62
C PRO A 46 -6.19 11.57 -42.47
N ASN A 47 -5.83 11.22 -41.24
CA ASN A 47 -6.52 11.54 -39.97
C ASN A 47 -7.93 10.97 -39.82
N GLU A 48 -8.35 10.03 -40.67
CA GLU A 48 -9.62 9.34 -40.51
C GLU A 48 -9.52 8.28 -39.41
N ARG A 49 -10.54 8.23 -38.53
CA ARG A 49 -10.63 7.27 -37.43
C ARG A 49 -11.19 5.94 -37.91
N LEU A 50 -10.44 4.87 -37.69
CA LEU A 50 -10.86 3.50 -37.98
C LEU A 50 -11.55 2.83 -36.80
N ILE A 51 -11.01 3.02 -35.59
CA ILE A 51 -11.48 2.40 -34.35
C ILE A 51 -11.64 3.49 -33.30
N GLN A 52 -12.74 3.46 -32.57
CA GLN A 52 -12.98 4.30 -31.39
C GLN A 52 -12.86 3.47 -30.11
N GLN A 53 -12.02 3.89 -29.17
CA GLN A 53 -11.88 3.24 -27.87
C GLN A 53 -13.24 3.12 -27.15
N GLY A 54 -13.47 1.97 -26.50
CA GLY A 54 -14.71 1.66 -25.78
C GLY A 54 -15.87 1.17 -26.65
N GLU A 55 -15.80 1.29 -27.98
CA GLU A 55 -16.86 0.74 -28.85
C GLU A 55 -16.81 -0.80 -28.90
N ARG A 56 -17.92 -1.42 -29.30
CA ARG A 56 -17.92 -2.87 -29.60
C ARG A 56 -17.38 -3.08 -31.00
N GLY A 57 -16.42 -3.99 -31.15
CA GLY A 57 -15.89 -4.36 -32.45
C GLY A 57 -15.73 -5.87 -32.58
N ASP A 58 -16.02 -6.38 -33.76
CA ASP A 58 -15.95 -7.81 -34.11
C ASP A 58 -15.09 -8.06 -35.35
N CYS A 59 -14.24 -7.09 -35.72
CA CYS A 59 -13.38 -7.13 -36.89
C CYS A 59 -11.90 -6.97 -36.51
N LEU A 60 -11.05 -7.74 -37.18
CA LEU A 60 -9.61 -7.51 -37.30
C LEU A 60 -9.35 -6.71 -38.57
N TYR A 61 -8.48 -5.70 -38.51
CA TYR A 61 -7.99 -4.98 -39.67
C TYR A 61 -6.51 -5.25 -39.88
N ILE A 62 -6.08 -5.42 -41.13
CA ILE A 62 -4.67 -5.61 -41.51
C ILE A 62 -4.30 -4.51 -42.48
N LEU A 63 -3.23 -3.78 -42.16
CA LEU A 63 -2.74 -2.67 -42.97
C LEU A 63 -2.00 -3.21 -44.20
N LEU A 64 -2.44 -2.84 -45.40
CA LEU A 64 -1.77 -3.19 -46.66
C LEU A 64 -0.77 -2.12 -47.08
N LYS A 65 -1.16 -0.85 -46.94
CA LYS A 65 -0.34 0.33 -47.25
C LYS A 65 -0.77 1.51 -46.38
N GLY A 66 0.15 2.45 -46.15
CA GLY A 66 -0.08 3.61 -45.31
C GLY A 66 0.53 3.41 -43.92
N GLN A 67 0.01 4.14 -42.94
CA GLN A 67 0.49 4.08 -41.55
C GLN A 67 -0.69 4.42 -40.63
N LEU A 68 -0.87 3.63 -39.58
CA LEU A 68 -1.88 3.91 -38.56
C LEU A 68 -1.21 4.34 -37.25
N ARG A 69 -1.87 5.18 -36.49
CA ARG A 69 -1.49 5.58 -35.14
C ARG A 69 -2.49 4.99 -34.16
N VAL A 70 -1.98 4.29 -33.15
CA VAL A 70 -2.78 3.76 -32.05
C VAL A 70 -2.64 4.70 -30.85
N ILE A 71 -3.76 5.16 -30.31
CA ILE A 71 -3.80 6.05 -29.15
C ILE A 71 -4.73 5.52 -28.07
N ASP A 72 -4.39 5.80 -26.82
CA ASP A 72 -5.23 5.56 -25.65
C ASP A 72 -5.82 6.86 -25.14
N GLU A 73 -7.13 7.03 -25.31
CA GLU A 73 -7.83 8.28 -24.95
C GLU A 73 -7.98 8.48 -23.43
N GLU A 74 -7.65 7.48 -22.61
CA GLU A 74 -7.66 7.59 -21.14
C GLU A 74 -6.35 8.19 -20.60
N LEU A 75 -5.29 8.25 -21.41
CA LEU A 75 -4.01 8.85 -21.04
C LEU A 75 -3.98 10.35 -21.41
N ASP A 76 -3.16 11.12 -20.68
CA ASP A 76 -2.93 12.54 -20.97
C ASP A 76 -2.39 12.73 -22.40
N GLU A 77 -2.63 13.88 -23.02
CA GLU A 77 -2.25 14.14 -24.43
C GLU A 77 -0.75 13.95 -24.73
N SER A 78 0.13 14.09 -23.72
CA SER A 78 1.57 13.82 -23.90
C SER A 78 1.90 12.34 -24.03
N ASP A 79 1.06 11.47 -23.47
CA ASP A 79 1.33 10.05 -23.24
C ASP A 79 0.30 9.14 -23.93
N ASN A 80 -0.72 9.72 -24.58
CA ASN A 80 -1.79 8.98 -25.24
C ASN A 80 -1.35 8.20 -26.48
N PHE A 81 -0.16 8.45 -27.01
CA PHE A 81 0.36 7.72 -28.16
C PHE A 81 0.96 6.38 -27.74
N LEU A 82 0.39 5.28 -28.24
CA LEU A 82 0.89 3.94 -27.92
C LEU A 82 1.93 3.46 -28.93
N THR A 83 1.62 3.52 -30.24
CA THR A 83 2.52 3.04 -31.30
C THR A 83 2.03 3.40 -32.70
N PHE A 84 2.92 3.31 -33.69
CA PHE A 84 2.57 3.26 -35.12
C PHE A 84 2.45 1.83 -35.63
N LYS A 85 1.47 1.60 -36.52
CA LYS A 85 1.33 0.36 -37.28
C LYS A 85 1.77 0.53 -38.71
N GLU A 86 2.64 -0.38 -39.15
CA GLU A 86 3.22 -0.45 -40.48
C GLU A 86 2.54 -1.51 -41.35
N PRO A 87 2.71 -1.45 -42.69
CA PRO A 87 2.16 -2.45 -43.60
C PRO A 87 2.50 -3.89 -43.19
N GLY A 88 1.47 -4.71 -43.05
CA GLY A 88 1.56 -6.10 -42.57
C GLY A 88 1.24 -6.30 -41.10
N GLU A 89 1.04 -5.23 -40.34
CA GLU A 89 0.53 -5.29 -38.98
C GLU A 89 -1.01 -5.18 -38.95
N GLY A 90 -1.59 -5.58 -37.83
CA GLY A 90 -3.04 -5.55 -37.64
C GLY A 90 -3.47 -4.83 -36.37
N VAL A 91 -4.74 -4.45 -36.35
CA VAL A 91 -5.44 -3.84 -35.22
C VAL A 91 -6.82 -4.47 -35.04
N GLY A 92 -7.30 -4.54 -33.80
CA GLY A 92 -8.62 -5.05 -33.49
C GLY A 92 -8.73 -6.57 -33.31
N GLU A 93 -7.59 -7.28 -33.33
CA GLU A 93 -7.45 -8.70 -33.02
C GLU A 93 -7.99 -9.05 -31.62
N ILE A 94 -7.82 -8.14 -30.65
CA ILE A 94 -8.34 -8.33 -29.29
C ILE A 94 -9.86 -8.41 -29.40
N SER A 95 -10.60 -7.37 -29.76
CA SER A 95 -12.07 -7.46 -29.78
C SER A 95 -12.64 -8.57 -30.69
N LEU A 96 -11.95 -8.99 -31.76
CA LEU A 96 -12.33 -10.18 -32.53
C LEU A 96 -12.20 -11.50 -31.71
N LEU A 97 -11.10 -11.61 -30.96
CA LEU A 97 -10.60 -12.70 -30.09
C LEU A 97 -11.64 -13.46 -29.22
N THR A 98 -11.97 -12.98 -28.04
CA THR A 98 -12.06 -11.59 -27.70
C THR A 98 -13.51 -11.29 -27.30
N GLY A 99 -14.11 -10.29 -27.93
CA GLY A 99 -15.43 -9.78 -27.59
C GLY A 99 -15.36 -8.69 -26.54
N GLU A 100 -14.17 -8.41 -26.01
CA GLU A 100 -13.89 -7.18 -25.27
C GLU A 100 -14.14 -5.96 -26.17
N ARG A 101 -14.49 -4.83 -25.55
CA ARG A 101 -14.58 -3.53 -26.22
C ARG A 101 -13.20 -3.14 -26.78
N ARG A 102 -13.19 -2.22 -27.75
CA ARG A 102 -11.96 -1.70 -28.34
C ARG A 102 -11.12 -1.02 -27.26
N THR A 103 -9.87 -1.46 -27.11
CA THR A 103 -8.97 -1.03 -26.03
C THR A 103 -8.23 0.26 -26.33
N ALA A 104 -8.21 0.70 -27.59
CA ALA A 104 -7.51 1.89 -28.05
C ALA A 104 -8.21 2.45 -29.29
N SER A 105 -8.07 3.75 -29.53
CA SER A 105 -8.49 4.40 -30.78
C SER A 105 -7.39 4.24 -31.83
N VAL A 106 -7.79 4.14 -33.10
CA VAL A 106 -6.86 3.98 -34.22
C VAL A 106 -7.20 4.96 -35.32
N ASP A 107 -6.23 5.81 -35.67
CA ASP A 107 -6.35 6.83 -36.71
C ASP A 107 -5.36 6.55 -37.84
N ALA A 108 -5.76 6.83 -39.08
CA ALA A 108 -4.84 6.83 -40.21
C ALA A 108 -3.93 8.08 -40.16
N VAL A 109 -2.61 7.91 -40.19
CA VAL A 109 -1.66 9.04 -40.24
C VAL A 109 -1.60 9.62 -41.65
N ILE A 110 -1.56 8.72 -42.62
CA ILE A 110 -1.59 9.00 -44.06
C ILE A 110 -2.68 8.18 -44.72
N ALA A 111 -2.99 8.46 -45.99
CA ALA A 111 -3.94 7.68 -46.75
C ALA A 111 -3.54 6.20 -46.70
N SER A 112 -4.46 5.35 -46.22
CA SER A 112 -4.15 3.97 -45.84
C SER A 112 -5.12 2.98 -46.46
N GLU A 113 -4.59 1.86 -46.96
CA GLU A 113 -5.36 0.74 -47.52
C GLU A 113 -5.32 -0.42 -46.52
N LEU A 114 -6.47 -0.95 -46.14
CA LEU A 114 -6.59 -2.06 -45.19
C LEU A 114 -7.51 -3.15 -45.73
N VAL A 115 -7.44 -4.31 -45.10
CA VAL A 115 -8.49 -5.34 -45.19
C VAL A 115 -9.06 -5.64 -43.82
N SER A 116 -10.37 -5.85 -43.75
CA SER A 116 -11.05 -6.30 -42.53
C SER A 116 -11.45 -7.77 -42.62
N LEU A 117 -11.36 -8.46 -41.49
CA LEU A 117 -11.89 -9.80 -41.28
C LEU A 117 -12.85 -9.77 -40.10
N SER A 118 -14.14 -9.87 -40.40
CA SER A 118 -15.19 -9.94 -39.38
C SER A 118 -15.23 -11.32 -38.71
N LYS A 119 -15.76 -11.38 -37.49
CA LYS A 119 -15.98 -12.63 -36.76
C LYS A 119 -16.81 -13.63 -37.55
N LYS A 120 -17.87 -13.14 -38.19
CA LYS A 120 -18.72 -13.94 -39.08
C LYS A 120 -17.93 -14.54 -40.24
N ASN A 121 -17.07 -13.76 -40.89
CA ASN A 121 -16.25 -14.24 -42.01
C ASN A 121 -15.16 -15.21 -41.54
N LEU A 122 -14.55 -14.96 -40.38
CA LEU A 122 -13.62 -15.88 -39.74
C LEU A 122 -14.27 -17.24 -39.41
N GLU A 123 -15.47 -17.23 -38.84
CA GLU A 123 -16.25 -18.44 -38.55
C GLU A 123 -16.59 -19.19 -39.85
N ALA A 124 -16.98 -18.49 -40.91
CA ALA A 124 -17.25 -19.09 -42.22
C ALA A 124 -15.99 -19.75 -42.83
N VAL A 125 -14.83 -19.08 -42.79
CA VAL A 125 -13.56 -19.62 -43.29
C VAL A 125 -13.13 -20.85 -42.50
N THR A 126 -13.25 -20.80 -41.17
CA THR A 126 -12.82 -21.90 -40.31
C THR A 126 -13.76 -23.10 -40.37
N ALA A 127 -15.04 -22.88 -40.70
CA ALA A 127 -15.98 -23.95 -41.05
C ALA A 127 -15.68 -24.56 -42.43
N ALA A 128 -15.33 -23.74 -43.42
CA ALA A 128 -14.99 -24.20 -44.78
C ALA A 128 -13.65 -24.95 -44.83
N VAL A 129 -12.69 -24.56 -43.97
CA VAL A 129 -11.36 -25.17 -43.91
C VAL A 129 -11.00 -25.52 -42.45
N PRO A 130 -11.54 -26.63 -41.91
CA PRO A 130 -11.30 -27.02 -40.51
C PRO A 130 -9.82 -27.21 -40.16
N GLU A 131 -9.00 -27.68 -41.11
CA GLU A 131 -7.55 -27.83 -40.94
C GLU A 131 -6.82 -26.49 -40.77
N ALA A 132 -7.34 -25.42 -41.36
CA ALA A 132 -6.78 -24.07 -41.24
C ALA A 132 -7.19 -23.38 -39.94
N ARG A 133 -8.26 -23.86 -39.29
CA ARG A 133 -8.79 -23.27 -38.05
C ARG A 133 -7.69 -23.07 -37.01
N ARG A 134 -6.95 -24.13 -36.69
CA ARG A 134 -5.88 -24.07 -35.68
C ARG A 134 -4.84 -23.00 -36.01
N VAL A 135 -4.36 -22.96 -37.26
CA VAL A 135 -3.32 -22.04 -37.71
C VAL A 135 -3.81 -20.59 -37.69
N ILE A 136 -5.05 -20.33 -38.12
CA ILE A 136 -5.64 -18.98 -38.11
C ILE A 136 -5.81 -18.49 -36.66
N TYR A 137 -6.38 -19.32 -35.79
CA TYR A 137 -6.56 -18.97 -34.39
C TYR A 137 -5.22 -18.83 -33.65
N GLU A 138 -4.21 -19.65 -33.94
CA GLU A 138 -2.85 -19.50 -33.41
C GLU A 138 -2.21 -18.16 -33.86
N ALA A 139 -2.32 -17.81 -35.14
CA ALA A 139 -1.78 -16.57 -35.69
C ALA A 139 -2.46 -15.31 -35.12
N ILE A 140 -3.77 -15.35 -34.90
CA ILE A 140 -4.50 -14.24 -34.24
C ILE A 140 -4.16 -14.20 -32.75
N SER A 141 -4.12 -15.36 -32.07
CA SER A 141 -3.83 -15.45 -30.64
C SER A 141 -2.43 -14.93 -30.29
N LEU A 142 -1.40 -15.25 -31.09
CA LEU A 142 -0.04 -14.72 -30.90
C LEU A 142 -0.02 -13.18 -30.91
N ARG A 143 -0.80 -12.56 -31.79
CA ARG A 143 -0.89 -11.09 -31.87
C ARG A 143 -1.71 -10.49 -30.74
N VAL A 144 -2.79 -11.15 -30.34
CA VAL A 144 -3.53 -10.74 -29.14
C VAL A 144 -2.60 -10.71 -27.93
N HIS A 145 -1.72 -11.72 -27.79
CA HIS A 145 -0.70 -11.72 -26.72
C HIS A 145 0.30 -10.56 -26.87
N GLN A 146 0.82 -10.30 -28.07
CA GLN A 146 1.76 -9.19 -28.32
C GLN A 146 1.14 -7.81 -28.09
N SER A 147 -0.07 -7.56 -28.60
CA SER A 147 -0.76 -6.30 -28.40
C SER A 147 -1.13 -6.06 -26.95
N ARG A 148 -1.51 -7.11 -26.20
CA ARG A 148 -1.72 -7.04 -24.75
C ARG A 148 -0.43 -6.76 -23.99
N LEU A 149 0.66 -7.43 -24.33
CA LEU A 149 1.99 -7.15 -23.78
C LEU A 149 2.37 -5.68 -23.94
N ASN A 150 2.21 -5.13 -25.14
CA ASN A 150 2.51 -3.74 -25.42
C ASN A 150 1.63 -2.80 -24.57
N HIS A 151 0.33 -3.04 -24.55
CA HIS A 151 -0.61 -2.23 -23.77
C HIS A 151 -0.27 -2.23 -22.27
N VAL A 152 -0.02 -3.40 -21.69
CA VAL A 152 0.28 -3.51 -20.26
C VAL A 152 1.66 -2.93 -19.93
N LEU A 153 2.69 -3.15 -20.76
CA LEU A 153 4.02 -2.60 -20.50
C LEU A 153 4.08 -1.08 -20.59
N ILE A 154 3.32 -0.48 -21.51
CA ILE A 154 3.20 0.98 -21.60
C ILE A 154 2.51 1.53 -20.35
N LYS A 155 1.38 0.93 -19.95
CA LYS A 155 0.59 1.42 -18.81
C LYS A 155 1.24 1.21 -17.44
N THR A 156 2.04 0.14 -17.28
CA THR A 156 2.65 -0.21 -15.99
C THR A 156 3.90 0.60 -15.64
N ASN A 157 4.39 1.45 -16.55
CA ASN A 157 5.60 2.27 -16.36
C ASN A 157 6.86 1.48 -15.96
N VAL A 158 6.89 0.16 -16.17
CA VAL A 158 8.00 -0.70 -15.75
C VAL A 158 9.31 -0.34 -16.47
N PHE A 159 9.21 0.16 -17.70
CA PHE A 159 10.33 0.57 -18.54
C PHE A 159 10.42 2.09 -18.76
N LYS A 160 9.92 2.88 -17.79
CA LYS A 160 9.90 4.34 -17.88
C LYS A 160 11.30 4.90 -18.12
N GLY A 161 11.45 5.75 -19.14
CA GLY A 161 12.71 6.41 -19.49
C GLY A 161 13.52 5.75 -20.60
N LEU A 162 13.05 4.63 -21.17
CA LEU A 162 13.62 4.07 -22.39
C LEU A 162 13.09 4.77 -23.63
N GLU A 163 13.95 4.91 -24.65
CA GLU A 163 13.53 5.36 -25.98
C GLU A 163 12.58 4.35 -26.64
N GLU A 164 11.70 4.83 -27.52
CA GLU A 164 10.60 4.04 -28.07
C GLU A 164 11.08 2.83 -28.89
N ASP A 165 12.18 2.99 -29.63
CA ASP A 165 12.80 1.92 -30.42
C ASP A 165 13.39 0.82 -29.52
N VAL A 166 14.03 1.20 -28.40
CA VAL A 166 14.54 0.28 -27.38
C VAL A 166 13.38 -0.51 -26.76
N LEU A 167 12.30 0.19 -26.37
CA LEU A 167 11.12 -0.45 -25.80
C LEU A 167 10.53 -1.48 -26.77
N ARG A 168 10.42 -1.12 -28.06
CA ARG A 168 9.89 -2.00 -29.10
C ARG A 168 10.73 -3.26 -29.29
N ASP A 169 12.05 -3.13 -29.21
CA ASP A 169 12.98 -4.27 -29.28
C ASP A 169 12.87 -5.17 -28.05
N ILE A 170 12.78 -4.59 -26.84
CA ILE A 170 12.58 -5.37 -25.61
C ILE A 170 11.25 -6.12 -25.66
N GLN A 171 10.17 -5.46 -26.07
CA GLN A 171 8.84 -6.06 -26.21
C GLN A 171 8.83 -7.27 -27.15
N ALA A 172 9.56 -7.20 -28.26
CA ALA A 172 9.65 -8.29 -29.22
C ALA A 172 10.31 -9.56 -28.66
N GLU A 173 11.09 -9.43 -27.59
CA GLU A 173 11.87 -10.50 -26.97
C GLU A 173 11.26 -11.03 -25.66
N LEU A 174 10.22 -10.36 -25.14
CA LEU A 174 9.54 -10.75 -23.90
C LEU A 174 8.44 -11.80 -24.15
N GLU A 175 8.37 -12.79 -23.27
CA GLU A 175 7.35 -13.83 -23.26
C GLU A 175 6.42 -13.65 -22.05
N LEU A 176 5.11 -13.47 -22.26
CA LEU A 176 4.16 -13.42 -21.15
C LEU A 176 3.89 -14.83 -20.61
N THR A 177 3.93 -14.96 -19.29
CA THR A 177 3.65 -16.21 -18.58
C THR A 177 2.70 -15.92 -17.41
N THR A 178 1.58 -16.64 -17.35
CA THR A 178 0.71 -16.64 -16.17
C THR A 178 1.15 -17.75 -15.21
N VAL A 179 1.23 -17.43 -13.93
CA VAL A 179 1.65 -18.35 -12.87
C VAL A 179 0.55 -18.41 -11.82
N ALA A 180 0.09 -19.61 -11.48
CA ALA A 180 -0.97 -19.77 -10.49
C ALA A 180 -0.46 -19.55 -9.06
N SER A 181 -1.33 -19.14 -8.14
CA SER A 181 -1.00 -19.06 -6.71
C SER A 181 -0.40 -20.39 -6.19
N GLY A 182 0.75 -20.31 -5.51
CA GLY A 182 1.50 -21.43 -4.97
C GLY A 182 2.47 -22.10 -5.95
N GLU A 183 2.37 -21.80 -7.25
CA GLU A 183 3.26 -22.36 -8.27
C GLU A 183 4.68 -21.78 -8.13
N THR A 184 5.68 -22.65 -8.25
CA THR A 184 7.09 -22.28 -8.14
C THR A 184 7.67 -21.98 -9.51
N ILE A 185 8.32 -20.81 -9.64
CA ILE A 185 8.90 -20.30 -10.89
C ILE A 185 10.37 -20.67 -11.01
N MET A 186 11.07 -20.73 -9.88
CA MET A 186 12.47 -21.14 -9.81
C MET A 186 12.78 -21.82 -8.48
N GLU A 187 13.61 -22.87 -8.51
CA GLU A 187 14.15 -23.54 -7.33
C GLU A 187 15.65 -23.26 -7.15
N VAL A 188 16.14 -23.41 -5.92
CA VAL A 188 17.57 -23.25 -5.62
C VAL A 188 18.38 -24.30 -6.39
N GLY A 189 19.40 -23.85 -7.12
CA GLY A 189 20.27 -24.73 -7.91
C GLY A 189 19.88 -24.90 -9.37
N ASP A 190 18.71 -24.40 -9.78
CA ASP A 190 18.30 -24.36 -11.18
C ASP A 190 19.24 -23.49 -12.04
N PRO A 191 19.27 -23.67 -13.37
CA PRO A 191 19.98 -22.76 -14.26
C PRO A 191 19.49 -21.31 -14.16
N GLY A 192 20.43 -20.35 -14.20
CA GLY A 192 20.17 -18.91 -14.26
C GLY A 192 19.87 -18.40 -15.66
N ASP A 193 18.95 -19.03 -16.40
CA ASP A 193 18.76 -18.85 -17.84
C ASP A 193 17.67 -17.84 -18.26
N ALA A 194 16.97 -17.26 -17.28
CA ALA A 194 15.88 -16.32 -17.53
C ALA A 194 15.72 -15.29 -16.39
N LEU A 195 15.16 -14.15 -16.73
CA LEU A 195 14.71 -13.10 -15.82
C LEU A 195 13.19 -13.04 -15.93
N PHE A 196 12.51 -12.82 -14.82
CA PHE A 196 11.07 -12.58 -14.79
C PHE A 196 10.79 -11.20 -14.23
N ILE A 197 9.89 -10.48 -14.88
CA ILE A 197 9.43 -9.15 -14.50
C ILE A 197 7.99 -9.31 -14.05
N VAL A 198 7.66 -8.87 -12.85
CA VAL A 198 6.29 -8.95 -12.33
C VAL A 198 5.46 -7.85 -13.00
N ILE A 199 4.52 -8.23 -13.85
CA ILE A 199 3.62 -7.30 -14.53
C ILE A 199 2.34 -7.08 -13.71
N GLY A 200 1.81 -8.18 -13.17
CA GLY A 200 0.73 -8.20 -12.19
C GLY A 200 0.90 -9.42 -11.28
N GLY A 201 0.39 -9.37 -10.06
CA GLY A 201 0.65 -10.44 -9.09
C GLY A 201 1.68 -10.09 -8.03
N ARG A 202 2.02 -11.10 -7.24
CA ARG A 202 2.97 -10.99 -6.13
C ARG A 202 3.74 -12.29 -6.00
N LEU A 203 5.06 -12.19 -6.00
CA LEU A 203 5.96 -13.33 -5.82
C LEU A 203 6.62 -13.26 -4.45
N ARG A 204 7.02 -14.42 -3.92
CA ARG A 204 7.85 -14.52 -2.72
C ARG A 204 9.15 -15.23 -3.04
N ILE A 205 10.25 -14.58 -2.70
CA ILE A 205 11.60 -15.11 -2.81
C ILE A 205 12.04 -15.61 -1.43
N VAL A 206 12.51 -16.85 -1.37
CA VAL A 206 13.03 -17.47 -0.15
C VAL A 206 14.46 -17.92 -0.39
N SER A 207 15.38 -17.40 0.41
CA SER A 207 16.80 -17.77 0.37
C SER A 207 17.29 -18.20 1.74
N GLN A 208 18.17 -19.19 1.78
CA GLN A 208 18.75 -19.70 3.02
C GLN A 208 20.16 -19.15 3.16
N LYS A 209 20.40 -18.31 4.18
CA LYS A 209 21.76 -17.87 4.52
C LYS A 209 22.46 -18.95 5.33
N ALA A 210 23.77 -19.11 5.11
CA ALA A 210 24.58 -20.15 5.75
C ALA A 210 24.74 -20.00 7.29
N ASN A 211 24.25 -18.91 7.90
CA ASN A 211 24.48 -18.55 9.31
C ASN A 211 23.23 -17.98 10.05
N GLU A 212 22.03 -18.07 9.47
CA GLU A 212 20.79 -17.60 10.12
C GLU A 212 19.81 -18.78 10.26
N ASP A 213 19.24 -18.95 11.46
CA ASP A 213 18.26 -20.03 11.76
C ASP A 213 16.93 -19.84 10.99
N GLN A 214 16.66 -18.63 10.47
CA GLN A 214 15.47 -18.35 9.69
C GLN A 214 15.82 -18.03 8.22
N PRO A 215 15.04 -18.55 7.25
CA PRO A 215 15.23 -18.23 5.85
C PRO A 215 14.89 -16.76 5.57
N TYR A 216 15.75 -16.09 4.83
CA TYR A 216 15.49 -14.73 4.34
C TYR A 216 14.35 -14.77 3.32
N THR A 217 13.30 -13.99 3.57
CA THR A 217 12.10 -13.94 2.74
C THR A 217 11.85 -12.51 2.31
N VAL A 218 11.67 -12.29 1.01
CA VAL A 218 11.31 -10.98 0.44
C VAL A 218 10.20 -11.16 -0.59
N ASP A 219 9.26 -10.23 -0.61
CA ASP A 219 8.17 -10.23 -1.58
C ASP A 219 8.51 -9.31 -2.75
N THR A 220 8.11 -9.71 -3.95
CA THR A 220 8.36 -9.01 -5.21
C THR A 220 7.03 -8.56 -5.81
N TYR A 221 6.95 -7.29 -6.17
CA TYR A 221 5.74 -6.59 -6.61
C TYR A 221 5.83 -6.14 -8.07
N ARG A 222 4.75 -5.57 -8.60
CA ARG A 222 4.68 -5.00 -9.94
C ARG A 222 5.90 -4.11 -10.25
N GLY A 223 6.49 -4.34 -11.43
CA GLY A 223 7.68 -3.65 -11.93
C GLY A 223 9.01 -4.15 -11.39
N GLN A 224 9.00 -4.97 -10.35
CA GLN A 224 10.22 -5.58 -9.83
C GLN A 224 10.56 -6.86 -10.58
N THR A 225 11.84 -7.22 -10.52
CA THR A 225 12.40 -8.37 -11.23
C THR A 225 12.82 -9.48 -10.29
N VAL A 226 12.78 -10.72 -10.78
CA VAL A 226 13.34 -11.89 -10.11
C VAL A 226 14.18 -12.72 -11.07
N GLY A 227 15.30 -13.25 -10.57
CA GLY A 227 16.19 -14.13 -11.32
C GLY A 227 17.33 -13.43 -12.05
N GLU A 228 17.43 -12.11 -11.92
CA GLU A 228 18.44 -11.24 -12.54
C GLU A 228 19.88 -11.64 -12.20
N ILE A 229 20.14 -12.10 -10.97
CA ILE A 229 21.48 -12.55 -10.56
C ILE A 229 21.96 -13.70 -11.45
N GLY A 230 21.14 -14.73 -11.62
CA GLY A 230 21.51 -15.90 -12.42
C GLY A 230 21.73 -15.54 -13.88
N LEU A 231 20.88 -14.68 -14.43
CA LEU A 231 20.95 -14.20 -15.81
C LEU A 231 22.27 -13.48 -16.10
N ILE A 232 22.66 -12.55 -15.23
CA ILE A 232 23.81 -11.65 -15.41
C ILE A 232 25.13 -12.37 -15.07
N THR A 233 25.16 -13.13 -13.97
CA THR A 233 26.39 -13.80 -13.51
C THR A 233 26.64 -15.12 -14.22
N GLY A 234 25.61 -15.72 -14.83
CA GLY A 234 25.63 -17.09 -15.34
C GLY A 234 25.62 -18.16 -14.24
N ALA A 235 25.49 -17.76 -12.97
CA ALA A 235 25.41 -18.68 -11.85
C ALA A 235 24.03 -19.38 -11.76
N LYS A 236 23.98 -20.47 -11.00
CA LYS A 236 22.72 -21.14 -10.65
C LYS A 236 21.85 -20.25 -9.76
N ARG A 237 20.55 -20.51 -9.75
CA ARG A 237 19.58 -19.82 -8.87
C ARG A 237 19.98 -19.98 -7.41
N THR A 238 20.03 -18.86 -6.70
CA THR A 238 20.44 -18.77 -5.28
C THR A 238 19.26 -18.77 -4.31
N ALA A 239 18.04 -18.63 -4.83
CA ALA A 239 16.82 -18.56 -4.05
C ALA A 239 15.67 -19.27 -4.78
N LYS A 240 14.70 -19.76 -4.02
CA LYS A 240 13.42 -20.24 -4.53
C LYS A 240 12.50 -19.03 -4.74
N ALA A 241 11.70 -19.01 -5.81
CA ALA A 241 10.59 -18.08 -5.91
C ALA A 241 9.29 -18.74 -6.39
N PHE A 242 8.19 -18.34 -5.78
CA PHE A 242 6.85 -18.85 -6.07
C PHE A 242 5.81 -17.73 -5.98
N ALA A 243 4.68 -17.91 -6.65
CA ALA A 243 3.61 -16.93 -6.65
C ALA A 243 2.76 -17.02 -5.38
N LEU A 244 2.46 -15.87 -4.74
CA LEU A 244 1.54 -15.80 -3.60
C LEU A 244 0.07 -15.75 -4.06
N ARG A 245 -0.17 -15.15 -5.24
CA ARG A 245 -1.47 -15.08 -5.94
C ARG A 245 -1.29 -15.31 -7.42
N ASP A 246 -2.37 -15.46 -8.18
CA ASP A 246 -2.25 -15.65 -9.62
C ASP A 246 -1.55 -14.41 -10.20
N SER A 247 -0.45 -14.63 -10.91
CA SER A 247 0.50 -13.60 -11.31
C SER A 247 0.73 -13.63 -12.81
N LEU A 248 0.93 -12.46 -13.40
CA LEU A 248 1.32 -12.26 -14.79
C LEU A 248 2.78 -11.77 -14.83
N LEU A 249 3.64 -12.55 -15.48
CA LEU A 249 5.06 -12.28 -15.57
C LEU A 249 5.46 -12.05 -17.03
N ALA A 250 6.41 -11.14 -17.26
CA ALA A 250 7.13 -11.06 -18.52
C ALA A 250 8.50 -11.73 -18.33
N LYS A 251 8.76 -12.78 -19.10
CA LYS A 251 9.98 -13.57 -19.06
C LYS A 251 10.93 -13.11 -20.16
N LEU A 252 12.17 -12.87 -19.80
CA LEU A 252 13.27 -12.59 -20.72
C LEU A 252 14.32 -13.70 -20.62
N SER A 253 14.55 -14.42 -21.72
CA SER A 253 15.58 -15.48 -21.76
C SER A 253 16.99 -14.90 -21.77
N GLN A 254 18.00 -15.70 -21.40
CA GLN A 254 19.40 -15.29 -21.45
C GLN A 254 19.86 -14.92 -22.86
N ASP A 255 19.39 -15.64 -23.88
CA ASP A 255 19.75 -15.34 -25.27
C ASP A 255 19.11 -14.03 -25.74
N ALA A 256 17.85 -13.80 -25.38
CA ALA A 256 17.16 -12.53 -25.61
C ALA A 256 17.88 -11.36 -24.91
N PHE A 257 18.22 -11.52 -23.64
CA PHE A 257 18.98 -10.52 -22.89
C PHE A 257 20.32 -10.20 -23.54
N LYS A 258 21.07 -11.21 -24.01
CA LYS A 258 22.34 -11.00 -24.73
C LYS A 258 22.15 -10.24 -26.05
N ARG A 259 21.11 -10.55 -26.83
CA ARG A 259 20.78 -9.83 -28.07
C ARG A 259 20.45 -8.36 -27.78
N LEU A 260 19.61 -8.11 -26.78
CA LEU A 260 19.24 -6.76 -26.37
C LEU A 260 20.43 -5.99 -25.82
N LEU A 261 21.28 -6.61 -25.00
CA LEU A 261 22.50 -5.99 -24.47
C LEU A 261 23.50 -5.63 -25.57
N GLN A 262 23.57 -6.42 -26.64
CA GLN A 262 24.40 -6.10 -27.81
C GLN A 262 23.85 -4.93 -28.62
N LYS A 263 22.52 -4.82 -28.73
CA LYS A 263 21.86 -3.76 -29.51
C LYS A 263 21.76 -2.44 -28.75
N HIS A 264 21.45 -2.51 -27.45
CA HIS A 264 21.10 -1.40 -26.56
C HIS A 264 21.83 -1.49 -25.20
N PRO A 265 23.17 -1.41 -25.16
CA PRO A 265 23.95 -1.68 -23.95
C PRO A 265 23.63 -0.74 -22.79
N ASP A 266 23.55 0.57 -23.05
CA ASP A 266 23.34 1.58 -22.00
C ASP A 266 21.94 1.47 -21.37
N ALA A 267 20.91 1.26 -22.20
CA ALA A 267 19.54 1.06 -21.75
C ALA A 267 19.38 -0.21 -20.89
N MET A 268 19.96 -1.34 -21.34
CA MET A 268 19.88 -2.60 -20.62
C MET A 268 20.62 -2.55 -19.28
N LEU A 269 21.77 -1.87 -19.22
CA LEU A 269 22.49 -1.67 -17.96
C LEU A 269 21.73 -0.76 -16.99
N ALA A 270 21.20 0.37 -17.47
CA ALA A 270 20.43 1.28 -16.63
C ALA A 270 19.18 0.59 -16.04
N GLN A 271 18.44 -0.14 -16.86
CA GLN A 271 17.17 -0.76 -16.48
C GLN A 271 17.34 -1.98 -15.55
N PHE A 272 18.33 -2.83 -15.78
CA PHE A 272 18.44 -4.13 -15.10
C PHE A 272 19.59 -4.22 -14.08
N ALA A 273 20.59 -3.32 -14.11
CA ALA A 273 21.64 -3.28 -13.09
C ALA A 273 21.28 -2.38 -11.90
N GLY A 274 20.50 -1.31 -12.11
CA GLY A 274 20.06 -0.39 -11.05
C GLY A 274 19.34 -1.08 -9.87
N PRO A 275 18.29 -1.88 -10.12
CA PRO A 275 17.55 -2.58 -9.06
C PRO A 275 18.42 -3.55 -8.24
N ILE A 276 19.47 -4.11 -8.83
CA ILE A 276 20.43 -4.98 -8.13
C ILE A 276 21.25 -4.15 -7.13
N ILE A 277 21.69 -2.96 -7.53
CA ILE A 277 22.43 -2.03 -6.67
C ILE A 277 21.55 -1.56 -5.52
N GLU A 278 20.29 -1.21 -5.78
CA GLU A 278 19.33 -0.81 -4.75
C GLU A 278 19.08 -1.93 -3.74
N ARG A 279 18.85 -3.17 -4.19
CA ARG A 279 18.65 -4.31 -3.28
C ARG A 279 19.91 -4.63 -2.47
N LEU A 280 21.10 -4.51 -3.06
CA LEU A 280 22.37 -4.68 -2.34
C LEU A 280 22.58 -3.58 -1.28
N GLN A 281 22.21 -2.33 -1.60
CA GLN A 281 22.26 -1.23 -0.64
C GLN A 281 21.22 -1.38 0.47
N GLY A 282 19.98 -1.81 0.15
CA GLY A 282 18.93 -2.10 1.12
C GLY A 282 19.33 -3.21 2.11
N GLN A 283 19.96 -4.28 1.60
CA GLN A 283 20.54 -5.34 2.44
C GLN A 283 21.65 -4.86 3.37
N LEU A 284 22.47 -3.89 2.95
CA LEU A 284 23.57 -3.35 3.75
C LEU A 284 23.11 -2.32 4.79
N LEU A 285 22.04 -1.58 4.50
CA LEU A 285 21.55 -0.48 5.35
C LEU A 285 20.42 -0.89 6.31
N GLY A 286 19.83 -2.07 6.14
CA GLY A 286 18.69 -2.52 6.96
C GLY A 286 17.43 -1.67 6.77
N ASN A 287 17.44 -0.78 5.79
CA ASN A 287 16.37 0.15 5.45
C ASN A 287 15.73 -0.32 4.14
N GLU A 288 14.93 -1.39 4.19
CA GLU A 288 13.96 -1.58 3.11
C GLU A 288 12.72 -0.74 3.45
N PRO A 289 12.36 0.26 2.63
CA PRO A 289 11.11 0.96 2.82
C PRO A 289 9.98 -0.06 2.70
N VAL A 290 9.25 -0.26 3.80
CA VAL A 290 8.06 -1.11 3.83
C VAL A 290 6.93 -0.34 3.15
N THR A 291 6.99 -0.18 1.84
CA THR A 291 5.79 0.20 1.10
C THR A 291 4.81 -0.96 1.22
N SER A 292 3.57 -0.70 1.63
CA SER A 292 2.53 -1.73 1.86
C SER A 292 2.39 -2.71 0.68
N GLY A 293 2.76 -2.34 -0.55
CA GLY A 293 2.75 -3.24 -1.71
C GLY A 293 1.35 -3.76 -2.07
N VAL A 294 0.33 -3.28 -1.35
CA VAL A 294 -1.07 -3.61 -1.55
C VAL A 294 -1.56 -2.84 -2.77
N THR A 295 -1.89 -3.61 -3.80
CA THR A 295 -2.52 -3.12 -5.04
C THR A 295 -3.94 -3.65 -5.16
N THR A 296 -4.20 -4.85 -4.65
CA THR A 296 -5.51 -5.50 -4.71
C THR A 296 -6.11 -5.71 -3.33
N ILE A 297 -7.34 -5.23 -3.14
CA ILE A 297 -8.07 -5.30 -1.87
C ILE A 297 -9.37 -6.07 -2.11
N CYS A 298 -9.57 -7.20 -1.44
CA CYS A 298 -10.86 -7.90 -1.46
C CYS A 298 -11.70 -7.47 -0.27
N VAL A 299 -12.89 -6.93 -0.54
CA VAL A 299 -13.84 -6.50 0.48
C VAL A 299 -14.85 -7.62 0.72
N ILE A 300 -14.90 -8.12 1.96
CA ILE A 300 -15.68 -9.29 2.34
C ILE A 300 -16.68 -8.90 3.43
N PRO A 301 -17.99 -9.10 3.24
CA PRO A 301 -18.96 -8.89 4.31
C PRO A 301 -18.90 -10.05 5.32
N VAL A 302 -19.03 -9.74 6.61
CA VAL A 302 -19.22 -10.77 7.64
C VAL A 302 -20.59 -11.45 7.50
N ASP A 303 -21.62 -10.67 7.14
CA ASP A 303 -22.99 -11.16 6.92
C ASP A 303 -23.78 -10.22 5.98
N ASN A 304 -25.03 -10.60 5.68
CA ASN A 304 -25.91 -9.88 4.76
C ASN A 304 -26.42 -8.53 5.27
N SER A 305 -26.17 -8.18 6.54
CA SER A 305 -26.55 -6.88 7.09
C SER A 305 -25.57 -5.77 6.73
N VAL A 306 -24.38 -6.12 6.26
CA VAL A 306 -23.33 -5.17 5.89
C VAL A 306 -23.72 -4.48 4.57
N PRO A 307 -23.77 -3.13 4.51
CA PRO A 307 -24.06 -2.41 3.27
C PRO A 307 -22.81 -2.39 2.38
N LEU A 308 -22.44 -3.55 1.83
CA LEU A 308 -21.16 -3.77 1.17
C LEU A 308 -20.92 -2.81 0.00
N ALA A 309 -21.90 -2.68 -0.92
CA ALA A 309 -21.77 -1.81 -2.09
C ALA A 309 -21.55 -0.34 -1.73
N ASP A 310 -22.25 0.17 -0.72
CA ASP A 310 -22.09 1.55 -0.25
C ASP A 310 -20.72 1.75 0.43
N PHE A 311 -20.28 0.77 1.21
CA PHE A 311 -18.95 0.78 1.81
C PHE A 311 -17.85 0.75 0.74
N THR A 312 -17.94 -0.15 -0.24
CA THR A 312 -16.96 -0.29 -1.33
C THR A 312 -16.88 1.01 -2.12
N ALA A 313 -18.02 1.59 -2.53
CA ALA A 313 -18.04 2.84 -3.29
C ALA A 313 -17.36 4.00 -2.54
N LYS A 314 -17.62 4.12 -1.24
CA LYS A 314 -16.98 5.13 -0.37
C LYS A 314 -15.48 4.91 -0.20
N LEU A 315 -15.04 3.66 -0.08
CA LEU A 315 -13.62 3.31 -0.03
C LEU A 315 -12.94 3.61 -1.36
N THR A 316 -13.59 3.33 -2.48
CA THR A 316 -13.11 3.69 -3.83
C THR A 316 -12.90 5.19 -3.96
N ASP A 317 -13.86 6.01 -3.54
CA ASP A 317 -13.72 7.46 -3.60
C ASP A 317 -12.57 7.98 -2.72
N ALA A 318 -12.30 7.33 -1.59
CA ALA A 318 -11.13 7.64 -0.77
C ALA A 318 -9.81 7.25 -1.48
N LEU A 319 -9.74 6.07 -2.09
CA LEU A 319 -8.54 5.59 -2.78
C LEU A 319 -8.24 6.35 -4.08
N ARG A 320 -9.25 6.86 -4.78
CA ARG A 320 -9.09 7.74 -5.95
C ARG A 320 -8.31 9.01 -5.67
N SER A 321 -8.28 9.47 -4.41
CA SER A 321 -7.45 10.62 -4.01
C SER A 321 -5.96 10.28 -3.84
N LEU A 322 -5.62 8.99 -3.82
CA LEU A 322 -4.26 8.48 -3.65
C LEU A 322 -3.68 7.88 -4.95
N GLY A 323 -4.54 7.39 -5.85
CA GLY A 323 -4.12 6.79 -7.12
C GLY A 323 -5.30 6.30 -7.96
N SER A 324 -5.02 5.85 -9.18
CA SER A 324 -6.05 5.30 -10.08
C SER A 324 -6.70 4.06 -9.45
N THR A 325 -8.03 4.02 -9.40
CA THR A 325 -8.76 2.99 -8.63
C THR A 325 -9.93 2.42 -9.43
N MET A 326 -10.00 1.08 -9.49
CA MET A 326 -11.10 0.33 -10.10
C MET A 326 -11.83 -0.53 -9.07
N VAL A 327 -13.14 -0.71 -9.24
CA VAL A 327 -13.95 -1.70 -8.52
C VAL A 327 -14.35 -2.78 -9.50
N LEU A 328 -14.27 -4.02 -9.05
CA LEU A 328 -14.73 -5.19 -9.76
C LEU A 328 -15.68 -5.98 -8.86
N ASN A 329 -16.92 -6.15 -9.31
CA ASN A 329 -17.86 -7.13 -8.80
C ASN A 329 -18.26 -8.14 -9.88
N SER A 330 -19.00 -9.19 -9.49
CA SER A 330 -19.44 -10.26 -10.39
C SER A 330 -20.21 -9.72 -11.60
N GLU A 331 -21.14 -8.79 -11.38
CA GLU A 331 -22.01 -8.20 -12.41
C GLU A 331 -21.23 -7.31 -13.40
N GLN A 332 -20.27 -6.52 -12.91
CA GLN A 332 -19.39 -5.68 -13.71
C GLN A 332 -18.47 -6.51 -14.60
N CYS A 333 -17.95 -7.63 -14.09
CA CYS A 333 -17.10 -8.53 -14.87
C CYS A 333 -17.86 -9.15 -16.06
N ASP A 334 -19.09 -9.61 -15.82
CA ASP A 334 -19.94 -10.18 -16.87
C ASP A 334 -20.32 -9.13 -17.93
N ALA A 335 -20.66 -7.90 -17.49
CA ALA A 335 -21.00 -6.81 -18.38
C ALA A 335 -19.82 -6.37 -19.28
N HIS A 336 -18.59 -6.37 -18.73
CA HIS A 336 -17.40 -5.91 -19.43
C HIS A 336 -16.90 -6.91 -20.49
N LEU A 337 -17.00 -8.21 -20.18
CA LEU A 337 -16.56 -9.29 -21.07
C LEU A 337 -17.67 -9.77 -22.03
N GLY A 338 -18.88 -9.22 -21.90
CA GLY A 338 -20.01 -9.50 -22.79
C GLY A 338 -20.41 -10.99 -22.82
N THR A 339 -20.10 -11.72 -21.75
CA THR A 339 -20.29 -13.17 -21.62
C THR A 339 -20.94 -13.41 -20.26
N GLU A 340 -22.10 -14.05 -20.23
CA GLU A 340 -22.81 -14.33 -18.98
C GLU A 340 -22.01 -15.29 -18.10
N SER A 341 -21.99 -15.03 -16.79
CA SER A 341 -21.42 -15.90 -15.74
C SER A 341 -19.92 -16.15 -15.85
N VAL A 342 -19.14 -15.24 -16.45
CA VAL A 342 -17.67 -15.37 -16.51
C VAL A 342 -17.06 -15.31 -15.11
N ALA A 343 -17.64 -14.48 -14.23
CA ALA A 343 -17.24 -14.40 -12.83
C ALA A 343 -17.35 -15.76 -12.10
N TYR A 344 -18.19 -16.68 -12.59
CA TYR A 344 -18.48 -17.98 -11.97
C TYR A 344 -17.80 -19.17 -12.64
N LEU A 345 -16.92 -18.95 -13.64
CA LEU A 345 -16.18 -20.04 -14.29
C LEU A 345 -15.34 -20.84 -13.29
N ALA A 346 -15.34 -22.15 -13.46
CA ALA A 346 -14.48 -23.08 -12.73
C ALA A 346 -12.99 -22.88 -13.11
N ASP A 347 -12.09 -23.29 -12.22
CA ASP A 347 -10.65 -23.08 -12.40
C ASP A 347 -10.09 -23.77 -13.65
N ASP A 348 -10.67 -24.90 -14.03
CA ASP A 348 -10.28 -25.74 -15.16
C ASP A 348 -10.94 -25.35 -16.50
N ASP A 349 -11.82 -24.33 -16.52
CA ASP A 349 -12.46 -23.89 -17.75
C ASP A 349 -11.42 -23.20 -18.67
N PRO A 350 -11.29 -23.58 -19.96
CA PRO A 350 -10.38 -22.94 -20.90
C PRO A 350 -10.57 -21.42 -21.06
N LYS A 351 -11.78 -20.90 -20.80
CA LYS A 351 -12.09 -19.47 -20.80
C LYS A 351 -11.56 -18.74 -19.55
N ASN A 352 -11.27 -19.47 -18.47
CA ASN A 352 -10.77 -18.92 -17.22
C ASN A 352 -9.41 -18.25 -17.39
N GLY A 353 -8.50 -18.82 -18.18
CA GLY A 353 -7.18 -18.22 -18.44
C GLY A 353 -7.27 -16.84 -19.06
N ARG A 354 -8.27 -16.62 -19.93
CA ARG A 354 -8.53 -15.32 -20.53
C ARG A 354 -9.10 -14.31 -19.53
N PHE A 355 -9.99 -14.77 -18.64
CA PHE A 355 -10.54 -13.93 -17.59
C PHE A 355 -9.47 -13.50 -16.58
N ILE A 356 -8.61 -14.44 -16.15
CA ILE A 356 -7.46 -14.17 -15.27
C ILE A 356 -6.52 -13.16 -15.90
N PHE A 357 -6.26 -13.29 -17.20
CA PHE A 357 -5.43 -12.31 -17.91
C PHE A 357 -6.05 -10.91 -17.81
N TRP A 358 -7.33 -10.76 -18.15
CA TRP A 358 -8.01 -9.47 -18.10
C TRP A 358 -7.99 -8.86 -16.69
N LEU A 359 -8.21 -9.67 -15.65
CA LEU A 359 -8.08 -9.21 -14.26
C LEU A 359 -6.68 -8.67 -13.96
N ASN A 360 -5.64 -9.42 -14.33
CA ASN A 360 -4.25 -8.96 -14.18
C ASN A 360 -3.96 -7.69 -14.98
N GLU A 361 -4.57 -7.50 -16.17
CA GLU A 361 -4.47 -6.23 -16.89
C GLU A 361 -5.07 -5.07 -16.09
N GLN A 362 -6.26 -5.25 -15.50
CA GLN A 362 -6.87 -4.20 -14.69
C GLN A 362 -6.02 -3.86 -13.47
N GLU A 363 -5.45 -4.87 -12.81
CA GLU A 363 -4.50 -4.70 -11.69
C GLU A 363 -3.19 -4.03 -12.11
N ALA A 364 -2.77 -4.22 -13.36
CA ALA A 364 -1.56 -3.63 -13.88
C ALA A 364 -1.75 -2.14 -14.25
N ILE A 365 -2.94 -1.76 -14.66
CA ILE A 365 -3.27 -0.40 -15.13
C ILE A 365 -3.70 0.52 -13.99
N ASN A 366 -4.35 -0.02 -12.96
CA ASN A 366 -4.79 0.75 -11.80
C ASN A 366 -3.76 0.66 -10.68
N ASP A 367 -3.62 1.72 -9.89
CA ASP A 367 -2.83 1.69 -8.65
C ASP A 367 -3.53 0.80 -7.60
N TYR A 368 -4.86 0.84 -7.58
CA TYR A 368 -5.69 0.07 -6.67
C TYR A 368 -6.86 -0.63 -7.38
N VAL A 369 -7.07 -1.91 -7.08
CA VAL A 369 -8.25 -2.67 -7.52
C VAL A 369 -8.99 -3.24 -6.31
N LEU A 370 -10.26 -2.87 -6.18
CA LEU A 370 -11.16 -3.40 -5.16
C LEU A 370 -11.99 -4.53 -5.76
N TYR A 371 -11.80 -5.73 -5.20
CA TYR A 371 -12.63 -6.89 -5.46
C TYR A 371 -13.78 -6.92 -4.46
N GLU A 372 -15.00 -6.65 -4.90
CA GLU A 372 -16.19 -6.78 -4.08
C GLU A 372 -16.69 -8.22 -4.13
N ALA A 373 -16.60 -8.93 -3.00
CA ALA A 373 -17.05 -10.30 -2.89
C ALA A 373 -18.58 -10.41 -2.87
N ASP A 374 -19.12 -11.56 -3.31
CA ASP A 374 -20.53 -11.87 -3.07
C ASP A 374 -20.74 -12.17 -1.56
N TYR A 375 -21.98 -12.08 -1.09
CA TYR A 375 -22.35 -12.43 0.30
C TYR A 375 -22.25 -13.93 0.62
N GLU A 376 -22.07 -14.76 -0.40
CA GLU A 376 -21.91 -16.22 -0.30
C GLU A 376 -20.52 -16.66 -0.79
N PRO A 377 -20.04 -17.85 -0.39
CA PRO A 377 -18.77 -18.39 -0.88
C PRO A 377 -18.90 -18.91 -2.33
N THR A 378 -19.15 -18.01 -3.27
CA THR A 378 -19.28 -18.30 -4.71
C THR A 378 -17.90 -18.53 -5.35
N ALA A 379 -17.87 -18.91 -6.63
CA ALA A 379 -16.63 -18.99 -7.40
C ALA A 379 -15.98 -17.60 -7.56
N TRP A 380 -16.78 -16.54 -7.69
CA TRP A 380 -16.31 -15.16 -7.69
C TRP A 380 -15.67 -14.78 -6.35
N THR A 381 -16.33 -15.03 -5.22
CA THR A 381 -15.78 -14.75 -3.88
C THR A 381 -14.46 -15.49 -3.64
N ARG A 382 -14.37 -16.76 -4.05
CA ARG A 382 -13.10 -17.53 -4.01
C ARG A 382 -11.99 -16.88 -4.83
N ARG A 383 -12.32 -16.36 -6.02
CA ARG A 383 -11.36 -15.68 -6.89
C ARG A 383 -10.90 -14.35 -6.29
N CYS A 384 -11.82 -13.55 -5.76
CA CYS A 384 -11.51 -12.29 -5.07
C CYS A 384 -10.51 -12.51 -3.93
N VAL A 385 -10.74 -13.52 -3.09
CA VAL A 385 -9.83 -13.88 -1.99
C VAL A 385 -8.45 -14.30 -2.51
N ARG A 386 -8.39 -15.06 -3.61
CA ARG A 386 -7.12 -15.50 -4.22
C ARG A 386 -6.32 -14.35 -4.84
N GLN A 387 -7.00 -13.36 -5.42
CA GLN A 387 -6.35 -12.24 -6.12
C GLN A 387 -5.96 -11.07 -5.21
N ALA A 388 -6.36 -11.10 -3.94
CA ALA A 388 -6.11 -10.01 -3.02
C ALA A 388 -4.73 -10.05 -2.37
N ASP A 389 -4.07 -8.89 -2.32
CA ASP A 389 -2.93 -8.63 -1.44
C ASP A 389 -3.41 -8.43 0.02
N LEU A 390 -4.62 -7.91 0.18
CA LEU A 390 -5.26 -7.62 1.46
C LEU A 390 -6.74 -8.03 1.47
N LEU A 391 -7.15 -8.75 2.51
CA LEU A 391 -8.55 -9.09 2.79
C LEU A 391 -9.12 -8.10 3.82
N LEU A 392 -10.12 -7.35 3.41
CA LEU A 392 -10.83 -6.37 4.22
C LEU A 392 -12.17 -6.95 4.65
N ILE A 393 -12.21 -7.50 5.86
CA ILE A 393 -13.40 -8.10 6.46
C ILE A 393 -14.24 -6.97 7.05
N VAL A 394 -15.48 -6.81 6.60
CA VAL A 394 -16.36 -5.70 7.01
C VAL A 394 -17.53 -6.26 7.82
N GLY A 395 -17.67 -5.79 9.06
CA GLY A 395 -18.77 -6.17 9.94
C GLY A 395 -19.50 -4.94 10.51
N ASN A 396 -20.77 -5.08 10.85
CA ASN A 396 -21.49 -4.06 11.61
C ASN A 396 -21.13 -4.19 13.09
N ALA A 397 -20.65 -3.13 13.74
CA ALA A 397 -20.14 -3.19 15.11
C ALA A 397 -21.18 -3.67 16.15
N ASN A 398 -22.45 -3.32 15.91
CA ASN A 398 -23.61 -3.73 16.72
C ASN A 398 -24.18 -5.11 16.32
N GLY A 399 -23.58 -5.77 15.33
CA GLY A 399 -23.97 -7.08 14.84
C GLY A 399 -23.36 -8.24 15.62
N SER A 400 -23.40 -9.44 15.04
CA SER A 400 -22.84 -10.65 15.64
C SER A 400 -21.32 -10.73 15.40
N PRO A 401 -20.48 -10.89 16.45
CA PRO A 401 -19.04 -11.03 16.30
C PRO A 401 -18.60 -12.42 15.81
N ALA A 402 -19.54 -13.36 15.65
CA ALA A 402 -19.26 -14.70 15.15
C ALA A 402 -18.63 -14.66 13.74
N LEU A 403 -17.92 -15.73 13.39
CA LEU A 403 -17.38 -15.86 12.03
C LEU A 403 -18.50 -16.10 11.03
N GLY A 404 -18.50 -15.36 9.93
CA GLY A 404 -19.41 -15.58 8.81
C GLY A 404 -19.10 -16.86 8.01
N ASP A 405 -19.97 -17.21 7.08
CA ASP A 405 -19.82 -18.41 6.23
C ASP A 405 -18.60 -18.31 5.32
N ILE A 406 -18.32 -17.12 4.75
CA ILE A 406 -17.13 -16.85 3.93
C ILE A 406 -15.87 -17.02 4.77
N GLU A 407 -15.86 -16.48 5.99
CA GLU A 407 -14.71 -16.55 6.89
C GLU A 407 -14.38 -17.99 7.27
N THR A 408 -15.42 -18.77 7.60
CA THR A 408 -15.29 -20.17 8.00
C THR A 408 -14.81 -21.06 6.84
N SER A 409 -15.28 -20.79 5.61
CA SER A 409 -15.01 -21.64 4.45
C SER A 409 -13.74 -21.27 3.67
N LEU A 410 -13.38 -19.98 3.60
CA LEU A 410 -12.29 -19.48 2.73
C LEU A 410 -11.07 -18.99 3.50
N LEU A 411 -11.25 -18.33 4.66
CA LEU A 411 -10.11 -17.72 5.37
C LEU A 411 -9.24 -18.75 6.11
N ALA A 412 -9.78 -19.94 6.38
CA ALA A 412 -8.98 -21.07 6.87
C ALA A 412 -7.87 -21.47 5.88
N ARG A 413 -8.09 -21.32 4.56
CA ARG A 413 -7.08 -21.54 3.50
C ARG A 413 -6.14 -20.35 3.32
N ALA A 414 -6.64 -19.11 3.46
CA ALA A 414 -5.83 -17.89 3.39
C ALA A 414 -4.71 -17.85 4.45
N LYS A 415 -4.89 -18.53 5.60
CA LYS A 415 -3.83 -18.70 6.62
C LYS A 415 -2.55 -19.32 6.06
N ASN A 416 -2.64 -20.25 5.10
CA ASN A 416 -1.47 -20.88 4.49
C ASN A 416 -0.75 -19.96 3.49
N GLN A 417 -1.46 -18.98 2.93
CA GLN A 417 -0.94 -18.03 1.94
C GLN A 417 -0.42 -16.72 2.57
N LYS A 418 -0.58 -16.54 3.90
CA LYS A 418 -0.15 -15.34 4.66
C LYS A 418 -0.68 -14.03 4.06
N ILE A 419 -1.90 -14.03 3.55
CA ILE A 419 -2.56 -12.81 3.05
C ILE A 419 -2.86 -11.90 4.25
N ILE A 420 -2.63 -10.59 4.10
CA ILE A 420 -2.91 -9.60 5.14
C ILE A 420 -4.42 -9.55 5.37
N GLN A 421 -4.86 -9.67 6.61
CA GLN A 421 -6.28 -9.59 6.96
C GLN A 421 -6.50 -8.38 7.87
N CYS A 422 -7.45 -7.54 7.51
CA CYS A 422 -7.87 -6.40 8.31
C CYS A 422 -9.37 -6.48 8.58
N LEU A 423 -9.77 -6.11 9.81
CA LEU A 423 -11.18 -5.98 10.17
C LEU A 423 -11.62 -4.52 10.11
N VAL A 424 -12.76 -4.24 9.50
CA VAL A 424 -13.43 -2.95 9.56
C VAL A 424 -14.77 -3.14 10.27
N LEU A 425 -14.98 -2.37 11.34
CA LEU A 425 -16.25 -2.33 12.03
C LEU A 425 -16.99 -1.03 11.70
N LEU A 426 -18.18 -1.18 11.14
CA LEU A 426 -19.07 -0.10 10.78
C LEU A 426 -19.88 0.36 11.99
N HIS A 427 -19.89 1.66 12.21
CA HIS A 427 -20.59 2.32 13.31
C HIS A 427 -21.63 3.31 12.78
N ASP A 428 -22.67 3.52 13.59
CA ASP A 428 -23.61 4.61 13.40
C ASP A 428 -22.90 5.97 13.54
N GLU A 429 -23.41 6.99 12.85
CA GLU A 429 -22.78 8.32 12.82
C GLU A 429 -22.66 8.96 14.21
N ASN A 430 -23.62 8.67 15.08
CA ASN A 430 -23.71 9.20 16.44
C ASN A 430 -23.00 8.33 17.48
N THR A 431 -22.26 7.30 17.07
CA THR A 431 -21.48 6.51 18.02
C THR A 431 -20.39 7.40 18.62
N ASP A 432 -20.44 7.59 19.94
CA ASP A 432 -19.43 8.37 20.68
C ASP A 432 -18.10 7.62 20.75
N GLN A 433 -18.16 6.32 21.04
CA GLN A 433 -16.98 5.46 21.24
C GLN A 433 -17.28 4.02 20.81
N PRO A 434 -16.38 3.37 20.03
CA PRO A 434 -16.42 1.94 19.77
C PRO A 434 -16.35 1.16 21.08
N GLN A 435 -16.97 0.00 21.12
CA GLN A 435 -16.99 -0.87 22.29
C GLN A 435 -17.04 -2.33 21.86
N ASN A 436 -16.55 -3.20 22.74
CA ASN A 436 -16.59 -4.65 22.55
C ASN A 436 -15.87 -5.09 21.27
N THR A 437 -14.77 -4.45 20.90
CA THR A 437 -13.98 -4.87 19.73
C THR A 437 -13.24 -6.18 20.00
N ALA A 438 -12.87 -6.44 21.26
CA ALA A 438 -12.19 -7.67 21.68
C ALA A 438 -12.92 -8.97 21.25
N GLN A 439 -14.26 -8.99 21.30
CA GLN A 439 -15.06 -10.16 20.87
C GLN A 439 -15.01 -10.39 19.36
N TRP A 440 -14.79 -9.34 18.57
CA TRP A 440 -14.61 -9.44 17.12
C TRP A 440 -13.21 -9.94 16.76
N LEU A 441 -12.20 -9.52 17.53
CA LEU A 441 -10.81 -9.89 17.34
C LEU A 441 -10.52 -11.31 17.83
N SER A 442 -11.09 -11.75 18.96
CA SER A 442 -10.82 -13.07 19.55
C SER A 442 -10.97 -14.27 18.59
N PRO A 443 -12.02 -14.38 17.75
CA PRO A 443 -12.16 -15.50 16.82
C PRO A 443 -11.35 -15.31 15.52
N ARG A 444 -10.77 -14.13 15.28
CA ARG A 444 -10.08 -13.76 14.04
C ARG A 444 -8.57 -13.62 14.27
N ASN A 445 -7.79 -13.86 13.22
CA ASN A 445 -6.36 -13.58 13.23
C ASN A 445 -6.07 -12.48 12.22
N VAL A 446 -6.47 -11.26 12.57
CA VAL A 446 -6.26 -10.06 11.75
C VAL A 446 -4.98 -9.34 12.16
N GLY A 447 -4.30 -8.75 11.20
CA GLY A 447 -3.10 -7.93 11.46
C GLY A 447 -3.44 -6.55 12.01
N ASN A 448 -4.59 -5.99 11.64
CA ASN A 448 -5.08 -4.69 12.11
C ASN A 448 -6.61 -4.65 12.11
N HIS A 449 -7.18 -3.69 12.82
CA HIS A 449 -8.60 -3.37 12.75
C HIS A 449 -8.85 -1.86 12.71
N TYR A 450 -9.97 -1.47 12.12
CA TYR A 450 -10.35 -0.08 11.94
C TYR A 450 -11.83 0.13 12.25
N HIS A 451 -12.16 1.28 12.83
CA HIS A 451 -13.53 1.73 13.02
C HIS A 451 -13.89 2.81 12.01
N VAL A 452 -15.06 2.67 11.41
CA VAL A 452 -15.54 3.56 10.35
C VAL A 452 -16.99 3.90 10.59
N ARG A 453 -17.33 5.19 10.54
CA ARG A 453 -18.73 5.63 10.44
C ARG A 453 -19.10 5.76 8.97
N LEU A 454 -20.15 5.06 8.56
CA LEU A 454 -20.49 4.90 7.14
C LEU A 454 -20.70 6.24 6.42
N GLN A 455 -21.23 7.25 7.09
CA GLN A 455 -21.49 8.57 6.49
C GLN A 455 -20.30 9.54 6.55
N ARG A 456 -19.18 9.17 7.18
CA ARG A 456 -18.04 10.07 7.43
C ARG A 456 -16.86 9.76 6.51
N MET A 457 -16.74 10.51 5.40
CA MET A 457 -15.62 10.36 4.44
C MET A 457 -14.23 10.51 5.05
N ALA A 458 -14.06 11.23 6.16
CA ALA A 458 -12.77 11.31 6.85
C ALA A 458 -12.28 9.94 7.34
N ASP A 459 -13.18 9.06 7.78
CA ASP A 459 -12.84 7.72 8.25
C ASP A 459 -12.38 6.85 7.06
N PHE A 460 -13.03 6.97 5.90
CA PHE A 460 -12.65 6.29 4.65
C PHE A 460 -11.30 6.77 4.10
N ARG A 461 -11.04 8.09 4.10
CA ARG A 461 -9.73 8.64 3.68
C ARG A 461 -8.60 8.15 4.57
N ARG A 462 -8.85 8.01 5.88
CA ARG A 462 -7.88 7.46 6.82
C ARG A 462 -7.59 5.99 6.53
N ILE A 463 -8.60 5.13 6.48
CA ILE A 463 -8.35 3.71 6.21
C ILE A 463 -7.76 3.52 4.80
N GLY A 464 -8.15 4.34 3.81
CA GLY A 464 -7.55 4.34 2.48
C GLY A 464 -6.04 4.56 2.51
N ARG A 465 -5.56 5.52 3.31
CA ARG A 465 -4.12 5.73 3.53
C ARG A 465 -3.47 4.57 4.30
N LEU A 466 -4.11 4.07 5.37
CA LEU A 466 -3.54 2.98 6.17
C LEU A 466 -3.42 1.66 5.38
N LEU A 467 -4.46 1.29 4.62
CA LEU A 467 -4.47 0.08 3.81
C LEU A 467 -3.39 0.11 2.71
N THR A 468 -3.09 1.29 2.17
CA THR A 468 -2.09 1.47 1.10
C THR A 468 -0.69 1.83 1.61
N GLY A 469 -0.47 1.83 2.93
CA GLY A 469 0.85 2.15 3.52
C GLY A 469 1.22 3.64 3.42
N GLN A 470 0.25 4.51 3.19
CA GLN A 470 0.42 5.97 3.13
C GLN A 470 -0.07 6.67 4.41
N GLY A 471 -0.32 5.92 5.50
CA GLY A 471 -0.78 6.47 6.76
C GLY A 471 0.22 7.46 7.37
N VAL A 472 -0.32 8.47 8.05
CA VAL A 472 0.49 9.44 8.80
C VAL A 472 0.50 9.07 10.28
N GLY A 473 1.68 8.66 10.76
CA GLY A 473 1.93 8.32 12.16
C GLY A 473 2.40 9.53 12.96
N LEU A 474 1.74 9.83 14.08
CA LEU A 474 2.15 10.88 15.01
C LEU A 474 2.80 10.28 16.27
N VAL A 475 4.03 10.71 16.58
CA VAL A 475 4.83 10.20 17.70
C VAL A 475 5.00 11.28 18.76
N LEU A 476 4.60 10.98 20.00
CA LEU A 476 4.56 11.92 21.13
C LEU A 476 5.59 11.56 22.21
N SER A 477 6.52 12.47 22.49
CA SER A 477 7.56 12.22 23.50
C SER A 477 7.04 12.31 24.94
N GLY A 478 7.77 11.72 25.89
CA GLY A 478 7.62 12.05 27.31
C GLY A 478 8.18 13.44 27.65
N GLY A 479 7.74 14.04 28.75
CA GLY A 479 8.19 15.37 29.19
C GLY A 479 7.52 15.96 30.42
N GLY A 480 6.80 15.16 31.21
CA GLY A 480 6.02 15.66 32.36
C GLY A 480 5.01 16.72 31.94
N ALA A 481 4.93 17.82 32.70
CA ALA A 481 4.03 18.93 32.39
C ALA A 481 4.25 19.54 30.99
N ARG A 482 5.49 19.53 30.46
CA ARG A 482 5.81 20.09 29.13
C ARG A 482 5.05 19.40 27.99
N ALA A 483 4.64 18.15 28.18
CA ALA A 483 3.87 17.41 27.20
C ALA A 483 2.50 18.05 26.90
N MET A 484 2.00 18.96 27.74
CA MET A 484 0.77 19.75 27.46
C MET A 484 0.86 20.53 26.14
N ALA A 485 2.06 20.94 25.73
CA ALA A 485 2.24 21.62 24.44
C ALA A 485 1.88 20.74 23.24
N GLN A 486 1.98 19.41 23.38
CA GLN A 486 1.62 18.48 22.31
C GLN A 486 0.13 18.56 21.97
N ILE A 487 -0.75 18.84 22.94
CA ILE A 487 -2.19 19.06 22.67
C ILE A 487 -2.37 20.24 21.70
N GLY A 488 -1.64 21.34 21.93
CA GLY A 488 -1.67 22.50 21.04
C GLY A 488 -1.12 22.21 19.64
N VAL A 489 -0.07 21.39 19.55
CA VAL A 489 0.47 20.95 18.25
C VAL A 489 -0.54 20.07 17.51
N ILE A 490 -1.20 19.12 18.18
CA ILE A 490 -2.26 18.28 17.59
C ILE A 490 -3.38 19.15 17.02
N ARG A 491 -3.81 20.17 17.76
CA ARG A 491 -4.78 21.14 17.27
C ARG A 491 -4.33 21.83 15.98
N ALA A 492 -3.09 22.30 15.93
CA ALA A 492 -2.55 22.96 14.73
C ALA A 492 -2.48 22.00 13.52
N LEU A 493 -2.10 20.73 13.73
CA LEU A 493 -2.09 19.71 12.68
C LEU A 493 -3.49 19.52 12.07
N ILE A 494 -4.50 19.35 12.93
CA ILE A 494 -5.90 19.16 12.51
C ILE A 494 -6.42 20.39 11.75
N GLU A 495 -6.19 21.60 12.28
CA GLU A 495 -6.62 22.86 11.63
C GLU A 495 -5.93 23.10 10.28
N LYS A 496 -4.70 22.59 10.10
CA LYS A 496 -3.94 22.66 8.84
C LYS A 496 -4.23 21.50 7.88
N GLY A 497 -5.17 20.63 8.22
CA GLY A 497 -5.54 19.48 7.39
C GLY A 497 -4.49 18.38 7.32
N VAL A 498 -3.52 18.36 8.25
CA VAL A 498 -2.54 17.26 8.34
C VAL A 498 -3.21 16.09 9.05
N PRO A 499 -3.37 14.92 8.38
CA PRO A 499 -4.05 13.79 8.98
C PRO A 499 -3.20 13.14 10.08
N ILE A 500 -3.88 12.53 11.06
CA ILE A 500 -3.29 11.68 12.10
C ILE A 500 -4.00 10.34 12.01
N ASP A 501 -3.37 9.38 11.35
CA ASP A 501 -3.98 8.08 11.03
C ASP A 501 -3.61 7.01 12.06
N ALA A 502 -2.41 7.11 12.63
CA ALA A 502 -1.98 6.38 13.82
C ALA A 502 -1.25 7.32 14.77
N ILE A 503 -1.29 7.02 16.06
CA ILE A 503 -0.65 7.85 17.09
C ILE A 503 -0.01 6.98 18.16
N CYS A 504 1.19 7.34 18.60
CA CYS A 504 1.81 6.69 19.74
C CYS A 504 2.45 7.69 20.69
N GLY A 505 2.69 7.25 21.92
CA GLY A 505 3.32 8.11 22.90
C GLY A 505 3.99 7.41 24.06
N VAL A 506 4.75 8.21 24.81
CA VAL A 506 5.49 7.79 26.00
C VAL A 506 5.15 8.71 27.16
N SER A 507 4.91 8.15 28.35
CA SER A 507 4.69 8.92 29.57
C SER A 507 3.57 9.96 29.37
N GLY A 508 3.84 11.26 29.59
CA GLY A 508 2.89 12.34 29.29
C GLY A 508 2.35 12.33 27.85
N GLY A 509 3.19 11.99 26.86
CA GLY A 509 2.76 11.83 25.48
C GLY A 509 1.78 10.67 25.27
N ALA A 510 1.92 9.57 26.03
CA ALA A 510 0.96 8.46 25.98
C ALA A 510 -0.44 8.88 26.46
N ILE A 511 -0.50 9.81 27.43
CA ILE A 511 -1.79 10.35 27.92
C ILE A 511 -2.51 11.09 26.79
N PHE A 512 -1.84 12.02 26.13
CA PHE A 512 -2.45 12.84 25.08
C PHE A 512 -2.71 12.05 23.80
N ALA A 513 -1.84 11.10 23.47
CA ALA A 513 -2.06 10.17 22.37
C ALA A 513 -3.34 9.34 22.61
N GLY A 514 -3.54 8.82 23.84
CA GLY A 514 -4.74 8.07 24.19
C GLY A 514 -6.02 8.92 24.14
N LEU A 515 -5.96 10.16 24.65
CA LEU A 515 -7.10 11.08 24.60
C LEU A 515 -7.49 11.47 23.17
N HIS A 516 -6.51 11.70 22.31
CA HIS A 516 -6.75 11.96 20.89
C HIS A 516 -7.33 10.72 20.18
N ALA A 517 -6.79 9.53 20.48
CA ALA A 517 -7.25 8.27 19.90
C ALA A 517 -8.68 7.90 20.30
N MET A 518 -9.16 8.38 21.46
CA MET A 518 -10.58 8.31 21.86
C MET A 518 -11.49 9.23 21.02
N GLY A 519 -10.95 10.03 20.09
CA GLY A 519 -11.71 10.93 19.23
C GLY A 519 -12.12 12.24 19.92
N LEU A 520 -11.49 12.61 21.03
CA LEU A 520 -11.80 13.84 21.76
C LEU A 520 -11.25 15.08 21.04
N ASP A 521 -12.04 16.16 21.02
CA ASP A 521 -11.59 17.46 20.54
C ASP A 521 -10.62 18.14 21.52
N PHE A 522 -9.94 19.17 21.03
CA PHE A 522 -8.94 19.94 21.80
C PHE A 522 -9.49 20.47 23.13
N GLU A 523 -10.66 21.11 23.10
CA GLU A 523 -11.27 21.74 24.28
C GLU A 523 -11.63 20.69 25.34
N THR A 524 -12.17 19.55 24.91
CA THR A 524 -12.51 18.43 25.79
C THR A 524 -11.28 17.78 26.38
N MET A 525 -10.23 17.55 25.58
CA MET A 525 -8.97 17.01 26.06
C MET A 525 -8.37 17.92 27.15
N LEU A 526 -8.26 19.22 26.87
CA LEU A 526 -7.69 20.19 27.80
C LEU A 526 -8.52 20.28 29.09
N ALA A 527 -9.84 20.42 28.98
CA ALA A 527 -10.73 20.51 30.13
C ALA A 527 -10.71 19.25 31.01
N ARG A 528 -10.62 18.05 30.42
CA ARG A 528 -10.48 16.79 31.17
C ARG A 528 -9.15 16.74 31.91
N VAL A 529 -8.07 17.13 31.23
CA VAL A 529 -6.72 17.14 31.79
C VAL A 529 -6.61 18.11 32.96
N GLU A 530 -7.10 19.34 32.82
CA GLU A 530 -7.11 20.33 33.90
C GLU A 530 -7.89 19.85 35.14
N LYS A 531 -9.07 19.23 34.92
CA LYS A 531 -9.87 18.66 36.02
C LYS A 531 -9.21 17.44 36.68
N SER A 532 -8.35 16.73 35.96
CA SER A 532 -7.63 15.56 36.42
C SER A 532 -6.44 15.89 37.32
N VAL A 533 -5.95 17.14 37.31
CA VAL A 533 -4.84 17.58 38.17
C VAL A 533 -5.26 17.51 39.63
N LYS A 534 -4.60 16.63 40.40
CA LYS A 534 -4.81 16.44 41.85
C LYS A 534 -3.54 16.77 42.64
N ARG A 535 -3.71 16.96 43.96
CA ARG A 535 -2.57 17.06 44.87
C ARG A 535 -1.76 15.76 44.89
N VAL A 536 -0.44 15.88 44.97
CA VAL A 536 0.48 14.73 45.07
C VAL A 536 0.25 13.98 46.39
N ASP A 537 0.12 12.67 46.31
CA ASP A 537 -0.13 11.75 47.42
C ASP A 537 1.16 11.08 47.90
N TYR A 538 1.93 11.80 48.74
CA TYR A 538 3.21 11.32 49.28
C TYR A 538 3.05 10.08 50.18
N THR A 539 4.06 9.20 50.18
CA THR A 539 4.14 8.00 51.03
C THR A 539 5.52 7.86 51.67
N LEU A 540 5.70 6.84 52.52
CA LEU A 540 7.02 6.47 53.03
C LEU A 540 7.89 5.97 51.87
N PRO A 541 9.05 6.60 51.59
CA PRO A 541 9.83 6.36 50.37
C PRO A 541 10.70 5.10 50.45
N LEU A 542 10.09 3.96 50.82
CA LEU A 542 10.72 2.64 50.78
C LEU A 542 10.67 2.03 49.37
N HIS A 543 9.58 2.28 48.64
CA HIS A 543 9.36 1.75 47.29
C HIS A 543 9.08 2.85 46.25
N ALA A 544 8.45 3.95 46.65
CA ALA A 544 8.17 5.12 45.81
C ALA A 544 7.91 6.36 46.67
N LEU A 545 8.08 7.57 46.11
CA LEU A 545 7.77 8.84 46.79
C LEU A 545 6.27 9.09 46.94
N THR A 546 5.44 8.47 46.09
CA THR A 546 3.97 8.63 46.09
C THR A 546 3.25 7.29 46.23
N THR A 547 2.01 7.29 46.73
CA THR A 547 1.17 6.08 46.70
C THR A 547 0.68 5.75 45.29
N GLY A 548 0.72 6.73 44.38
CA GLY A 548 0.21 6.61 43.01
C GLY A 548 -1.31 6.57 42.90
N LYS A 549 -2.05 6.60 44.02
CA LYS A 549 -3.51 6.52 44.07
C LYS A 549 -4.17 7.69 43.36
N ASN A 550 -3.73 8.92 43.63
CA ASN A 550 -4.33 10.10 43.01
C ASN A 550 -4.06 10.13 41.50
N PHE A 551 -2.87 9.70 41.09
CA PHE A 551 -2.51 9.61 39.68
C PHE A 551 -3.29 8.52 38.94
N THR A 552 -3.40 7.31 39.50
CA THR A 552 -4.24 6.24 38.93
C THR A 552 -5.71 6.65 38.85
N ASN A 553 -6.25 7.34 39.86
CA ASN A 553 -7.62 7.87 39.81
C ASN A 553 -7.79 8.95 38.73
N ALA A 554 -6.76 9.77 38.47
CA ALA A 554 -6.76 10.72 37.38
C ALA A 554 -6.82 10.00 36.02
N LEU A 555 -6.00 8.96 35.81
CA LEU A 555 -6.07 8.16 34.58
C LEU A 555 -7.42 7.44 34.41
N ALA A 556 -8.00 6.93 35.50
CA ALA A 556 -9.34 6.35 35.48
C ALA A 556 -10.42 7.37 35.10
N TYR A 557 -10.28 8.63 35.53
CA TYR A 557 -11.17 9.72 35.11
C TYR A 557 -10.98 10.09 33.63
N LEU A 558 -9.74 10.06 33.13
CA LEU A 558 -9.43 10.40 31.74
C LEU A 558 -9.95 9.35 30.75
N PHE A 559 -9.70 8.07 31.04
CA PHE A 559 -9.91 6.96 30.10
C PHE A 559 -11.07 6.04 30.44
N GLY A 560 -11.57 6.05 31.69
CA GLY A 560 -12.62 5.12 32.12
C GLY A 560 -12.21 3.66 31.93
N SER A 561 -13.13 2.87 31.37
CA SER A 561 -12.94 1.44 31.05
C SER A 561 -12.57 1.19 29.58
N VAL A 562 -12.14 2.22 28.85
CA VAL A 562 -11.81 2.10 27.42
C VAL A 562 -10.66 1.13 27.21
N ARG A 563 -10.81 0.28 26.18
CA ARG A 563 -9.76 -0.63 25.70
C ARG A 563 -9.08 -0.03 24.48
N ILE A 564 -7.82 -0.39 24.24
CA ILE A 564 -7.03 0.17 23.13
C ILE A 564 -7.66 -0.21 21.78
N GLU A 565 -8.16 -1.44 21.65
CA GLU A 565 -8.85 -1.89 20.45
C GLU A 565 -10.19 -1.18 20.20
N ASP A 566 -10.73 -0.43 21.18
CA ASP A 566 -11.97 0.35 21.06
C ASP A 566 -11.71 1.83 20.70
N LEU A 567 -10.47 2.18 20.32
CA LEU A 567 -10.09 3.55 19.98
C LEU A 567 -10.40 3.87 18.52
N TRP A 568 -10.91 5.08 18.27
CA TRP A 568 -11.17 5.53 16.92
C TRP A 568 -9.91 5.50 16.07
N THR A 569 -8.79 5.99 16.59
CA THR A 569 -7.49 6.05 15.89
C THR A 569 -6.56 4.96 16.40
N THR A 570 -5.84 4.32 15.47
CA THR A 570 -4.79 3.33 15.79
C THR A 570 -3.82 3.91 16.81
N PHE A 571 -3.66 3.23 17.94
CA PHE A 571 -2.90 3.72 19.08
C PHE A 571 -1.97 2.66 19.64
N PHE A 572 -0.77 3.08 20.05
CA PHE A 572 0.04 2.31 20.98
C PHE A 572 0.82 3.20 21.93
N CYS A 573 1.24 2.66 23.06
CA CYS A 573 2.25 3.30 23.91
C CYS A 573 3.29 2.29 24.35
N ILE A 574 4.37 2.77 24.96
CA ILE A 574 5.47 1.91 25.40
C ILE A 574 5.81 2.08 26.88
N SER A 575 6.26 0.99 27.48
CA SER A 575 6.86 0.95 28.81
C SER A 575 8.19 0.19 28.78
N SER A 576 9.02 0.41 29.80
CA SER A 576 10.28 -0.31 29.97
C SER A 576 10.06 -1.55 30.84
N ASN A 577 10.26 -2.74 30.30
CA ASN A 577 10.15 -3.99 31.06
C ASN A 577 11.48 -4.23 31.79
N LEU A 578 11.47 -4.04 33.11
CA LEU A 578 12.65 -4.16 33.97
C LEU A 578 13.03 -5.61 34.26
N THR A 579 12.09 -6.55 34.11
CA THR A 579 12.35 -7.98 34.29
C THR A 579 13.14 -8.56 33.11
N GLN A 580 12.73 -8.19 31.89
CA GLN A 580 13.26 -8.75 30.65
C GLN A 580 14.27 -7.83 29.93
N ALA A 581 14.50 -6.62 30.47
CA ALA A 581 15.38 -5.60 29.90
C ALA A 581 15.05 -5.25 28.43
N LYS A 582 13.75 -5.16 28.11
CA LYS A 582 13.26 -4.86 26.75
C LYS A 582 12.15 -3.80 26.76
N LEU A 583 11.91 -3.19 25.60
CA LEU A 583 10.72 -2.37 25.39
C LEU A 583 9.48 -3.27 25.35
N MET A 584 8.41 -2.81 25.99
CA MET A 584 7.09 -3.41 25.91
C MET A 584 6.14 -2.43 25.23
N MET A 585 5.57 -2.87 24.11
CA MET A 585 4.54 -2.13 23.38
C MET A 585 3.16 -2.56 23.86
N HIS A 586 2.27 -1.59 24.03
CA HIS A 586 0.89 -1.79 24.46
C HIS A 586 -0.05 -1.40 23.31
N GLU A 587 -0.62 -2.40 22.64
CA GLU A 587 -1.52 -2.24 21.47
C GLU A 587 -2.92 -2.81 21.73
N SER A 588 -3.16 -3.42 22.90
CA SER A 588 -4.43 -4.04 23.27
C SER A 588 -4.73 -3.88 24.75
N ASP A 589 -5.95 -4.21 25.15
CA ASP A 589 -6.42 -4.22 26.52
C ASP A 589 -6.61 -2.82 27.11
N SER A 590 -6.58 -2.70 28.43
CA SER A 590 -7.00 -1.48 29.12
C SER A 590 -6.06 -0.31 28.83
N LEU A 591 -6.59 0.72 28.16
CA LEU A 591 -5.85 1.95 27.86
C LEU A 591 -5.30 2.60 29.12
N MET A 592 -6.11 2.62 30.19
CA MET A 592 -5.71 3.18 31.49
C MET A 592 -4.48 2.47 32.06
N HIS A 593 -4.46 1.12 32.02
CA HIS A 593 -3.33 0.35 32.55
C HIS A 593 -2.08 0.49 31.69
N ALA A 594 -2.22 0.46 30.37
CA ALA A 594 -1.12 0.68 29.43
C ALA A 594 -0.46 2.06 29.64
N VAL A 595 -1.26 3.13 29.71
CA VAL A 595 -0.75 4.48 29.99
C VAL A 595 -0.18 4.58 31.40
N ARG A 596 -0.76 3.91 32.41
CA ARG A 596 -0.22 3.86 33.77
C ARG A 596 1.14 3.17 33.84
N ALA A 597 1.37 2.13 33.04
CA ALA A 597 2.67 1.49 32.90
C ALA A 597 3.68 2.42 32.20
N SER A 598 3.27 3.07 31.11
CA SER A 598 4.09 4.03 30.36
C SER A 598 4.51 5.26 31.18
N THR A 599 3.77 5.59 32.24
CA THR A 599 4.01 6.74 33.14
C THR A 599 4.58 6.33 34.51
N ALA A 600 4.99 5.07 34.70
CA ALA A 600 5.49 4.54 35.97
C ALA A 600 6.95 4.97 36.24
N ILE A 601 7.16 6.27 36.51
CA ILE A 601 8.49 6.84 36.71
C ILE A 601 9.18 6.21 37.94
N PRO A 602 10.34 5.54 37.78
CA PRO A 602 11.05 4.90 38.86
C PRO A 602 11.32 5.82 40.06
N GLY A 603 11.04 5.32 41.26
CA GLY A 603 11.22 6.05 42.51
C GLY A 603 10.16 7.13 42.78
N ILE A 604 9.46 7.67 41.78
CA ILE A 604 8.37 8.63 41.98
C ILE A 604 7.04 7.90 42.15
N LEU A 605 6.71 7.02 41.22
CA LEU A 605 5.49 6.22 41.22
C LEU A 605 5.83 4.75 41.50
N PRO A 606 4.92 3.98 42.12
CA PRO A 606 5.06 2.54 42.19
C PRO A 606 5.17 1.94 40.77
N PRO A 607 6.02 0.91 40.57
CA PRO A 607 6.12 0.23 39.28
C PRO A 607 4.78 -0.42 38.92
N ALA A 608 4.52 -0.54 37.62
CA ALA A 608 3.37 -1.30 37.14
C ALA A 608 3.72 -2.79 37.07
N PHE A 609 2.73 -3.64 37.29
CA PHE A 609 2.88 -5.09 37.18
C PHE A 609 1.92 -5.59 36.13
N GLN A 610 2.43 -6.38 35.19
CA GLN A 610 1.65 -6.98 34.12
C GLN A 610 2.26 -8.33 33.77
N ASP A 611 1.45 -9.39 33.76
CA ASP A 611 1.85 -10.76 33.38
C ASP A 611 3.11 -11.30 34.09
N GLY A 612 3.31 -10.89 35.35
CA GLY A 612 4.48 -11.28 36.16
C GLY A 612 5.73 -10.42 35.95
N ASP A 613 5.70 -9.48 35.01
CA ASP A 613 6.79 -8.55 34.75
C ASP A 613 6.61 -7.22 35.49
N ILE A 614 7.75 -6.58 35.77
CA ILE A 614 7.83 -5.24 36.38
C ILE A 614 8.04 -4.22 35.26
N LEU A 615 7.08 -3.31 35.12
CA LEU A 615 7.08 -2.26 34.12
C LEU A 615 7.36 -0.89 34.75
N ALA A 616 8.16 -0.09 34.05
CA ALA A 616 8.50 1.29 34.36
C ALA A 616 8.22 2.21 33.17
N ASP A 617 8.36 3.53 33.39
CA ASP A 617 8.18 4.55 32.35
C ASP A 617 8.97 4.21 31.08
N GLY A 618 8.31 4.34 29.92
CA GLY A 618 8.89 3.98 28.62
C GLY A 618 10.09 4.83 28.25
N GLY A 619 10.15 6.07 28.74
CA GLY A 619 11.23 7.01 28.42
C GLY A 619 12.59 6.57 28.94
N LEU A 620 12.64 5.64 29.90
CA LEU A 620 13.90 5.06 30.39
C LEU A 620 14.69 4.38 29.26
N ILE A 621 14.00 3.76 28.30
CA ILE A 621 14.65 3.12 27.14
C ILE A 621 14.44 3.96 25.88
N ASN A 622 13.22 4.40 25.61
CA ASN A 622 12.89 5.14 24.39
C ASN A 622 11.85 6.21 24.69
N ASN A 623 12.26 7.49 24.66
CA ASN A 623 11.38 8.61 24.96
C ASN A 623 10.70 9.21 23.72
N LEU A 624 11.06 8.73 22.51
CA LEU A 624 10.46 9.16 21.25
C LEU A 624 10.47 7.99 20.24
N PRO A 625 9.44 7.11 20.30
CA PRO A 625 9.45 5.80 19.62
C PRO A 625 9.14 5.87 18.11
N THR A 626 9.90 6.68 17.38
CA THR A 626 9.79 6.82 15.92
C THR A 626 10.22 5.56 15.18
N ASP A 627 11.21 4.86 15.70
CA ASP A 627 11.66 3.55 15.22
C ASP A 627 10.52 2.52 15.24
N LEU A 628 9.75 2.47 16.33
CA LEU A 628 8.63 1.55 16.46
C LEU A 628 7.46 1.95 15.56
N MET A 629 7.18 3.25 15.42
CA MET A 629 6.18 3.72 14.44
C MET A 629 6.59 3.31 13.01
N ASN A 630 7.88 3.36 12.68
CA ASN A 630 8.41 2.98 11.37
C ASN A 630 8.34 1.48 11.06
N THR A 631 8.19 0.62 12.09
CA THR A 631 7.98 -0.82 11.85
C THR A 631 6.58 -1.16 11.36
N ARG A 632 5.65 -0.20 11.41
CA ARG A 632 4.26 -0.39 10.98
C ARG A 632 4.13 -0.30 9.46
N PRO A 633 3.64 -1.35 8.77
CA PRO A 633 3.55 -1.36 7.30
C PRO A 633 2.45 -0.43 6.73
N ASP A 634 1.52 -0.01 7.59
CA ASP A 634 0.43 0.92 7.25
C ASP A 634 0.84 2.40 7.31
N ILE A 635 2.07 2.71 7.74
CA ILE A 635 2.58 4.07 7.94
C ILE A 635 3.64 4.42 6.89
N GLY A 636 3.36 5.45 6.10
CA GLY A 636 4.27 5.97 5.08
C GLY A 636 4.94 7.28 5.45
N ARG A 637 4.43 7.98 6.48
CA ARG A 637 4.98 9.25 6.96
C ARG A 637 4.96 9.35 8.48
N ILE A 638 6.03 9.89 9.07
CA ILE A 638 6.19 10.02 10.51
C ILE A 638 6.37 11.49 10.90
N ILE A 639 5.46 11.98 11.75
CA ILE A 639 5.56 13.28 12.42
C ILE A 639 5.92 13.04 13.87
N ALA A 640 6.96 13.70 14.38
CA ALA A 640 7.42 13.53 15.75
C ALA A 640 7.32 14.85 16.53
N ILE A 641 6.80 14.81 17.74
CA ILE A 641 6.74 15.96 18.66
C ILE A 641 7.63 15.69 19.88
N ASP A 642 8.73 16.43 19.97
CA ASP A 642 9.72 16.31 21.04
C ASP A 642 9.64 17.52 22.00
N VAL A 643 9.24 17.25 23.24
CA VAL A 643 9.21 18.22 24.36
C VAL A 643 10.27 17.93 25.42
N ALA A 644 11.11 16.92 25.18
CA ALA A 644 12.00 16.33 26.16
C ALA A 644 13.37 16.99 26.24
N ARG A 645 13.69 17.90 25.31
CA ARG A 645 15.03 18.52 25.23
C ARG A 645 15.48 19.10 26.58
N ALA A 646 16.64 18.62 27.01
CA ALA A 646 17.29 19.04 28.24
C ALA A 646 17.79 20.48 28.13
N ASP A 647 17.61 21.25 29.19
CA ASP A 647 18.22 22.56 29.35
C ASP A 647 19.72 22.39 29.64
N GLN A 648 20.57 22.64 28.64
CA GLN A 648 22.02 22.67 28.80
C GLN A 648 22.52 23.99 29.43
N SER A 649 21.64 24.97 29.64
CA SER A 649 22.01 26.32 30.09
C SER A 649 21.97 26.52 31.61
N LYS A 650 21.39 25.59 32.38
CA LYS A 650 21.54 25.58 33.84
C LYS A 650 22.94 25.11 34.22
N GLU A 651 23.87 26.05 34.28
CA GLU A 651 25.13 25.88 35.01
C GLU A 651 24.78 25.53 36.47
N LEU A 652 24.94 24.25 36.82
CA LEU A 652 24.94 23.84 38.22
C LEU A 652 26.28 24.33 38.81
N THR A 653 26.22 25.09 39.89
CA THR A 653 27.40 25.41 40.68
C THR A 653 28.08 24.11 41.10
N PRO A 654 29.43 23.98 41.03
CA PRO A 654 30.11 22.79 41.48
C PRO A 654 29.74 22.50 42.95
N PHE A 655 29.13 21.35 43.19
CA PHE A 655 28.71 20.91 44.52
C PHE A 655 29.59 19.74 44.99
N ASP A 656 29.81 19.66 46.30
CA ASP A 656 30.43 18.48 46.91
C ASP A 656 29.53 17.25 46.72
N TYR A 657 30.10 16.06 46.51
CA TYR A 657 29.38 14.79 46.35
C TYR A 657 28.62 14.31 47.62
N THR A 658 28.39 15.19 48.60
CA THR A 658 27.68 14.88 49.84
C THR A 658 26.47 15.80 50.03
N VAL A 659 25.32 15.20 50.32
CA VAL A 659 24.07 15.93 50.60
C VAL A 659 23.55 15.48 51.96
N SER A 660 23.32 16.43 52.87
CA SER A 660 22.64 16.14 54.14
C SER A 660 21.14 16.41 53.99
N GLY A 661 20.33 15.34 54.08
CA GLY A 661 18.87 15.45 54.03
C GLY A 661 18.30 16.36 55.13
N TRP A 662 18.90 16.34 56.33
CA TRP A 662 18.52 17.21 57.45
C TRP A 662 18.85 18.69 57.21
N LYS A 663 20.03 18.98 56.64
CA LYS A 663 20.41 20.35 56.26
C LYS A 663 19.51 20.89 55.15
N SER A 664 19.18 20.05 54.18
CA SER A 664 18.29 20.41 53.07
C SER A 664 16.85 20.64 53.54
N LEU A 665 16.35 19.81 54.46
CA LEU A 665 15.06 20.01 55.12
C LEU A 665 15.01 21.31 55.94
N TRP A 666 16.07 21.60 56.70
CA TRP A 666 16.18 22.82 57.50
C TRP A 666 16.22 24.08 56.62
N ASN A 667 16.98 24.05 55.52
CA ASN A 667 17.00 25.15 54.54
C ASN A 667 15.64 25.37 53.88
N ARG A 668 14.88 24.30 53.64
CA ARG A 668 13.54 24.38 53.02
C ARG A 668 12.47 24.95 53.96
N LEU A 669 12.67 24.84 55.27
CA LEU A 669 11.79 25.40 56.31
C LEU A 669 12.18 26.82 56.74
N ASN A 670 13.33 27.32 56.31
CA ASN A 670 13.82 28.66 56.64
C ASN A 670 13.42 29.68 55.56
N PRO A 671 12.54 30.68 55.85
CA PRO A 671 12.10 31.68 54.88
C PRO A 671 13.22 32.60 54.35
N TRP A 672 14.36 32.67 55.05
CA TRP A 672 15.50 33.51 54.69
C TRP A 672 16.67 32.72 54.08
N ALA A 673 16.54 31.40 53.93
CA ALA A 673 17.55 30.61 53.24
C ALA A 673 17.46 30.86 51.73
N LYS A 674 18.62 31.00 51.06
CA LYS A 674 18.67 30.89 49.60
C LYS A 674 18.13 29.51 49.21
N ASN A 675 17.23 29.46 48.21
CA ASN A 675 16.68 28.21 47.69
C ASN A 675 17.80 27.17 47.49
N SER A 676 17.54 25.93 47.90
CA SER A 676 18.49 24.81 47.77
C SER A 676 19.00 24.71 46.33
N GLU A 677 20.32 24.77 46.15
CA GLU A 677 21.02 24.64 44.86
C GLU A 677 21.00 23.19 44.31
N PHE A 678 20.60 22.21 45.13
CA PHE A 678 20.53 20.79 44.72
C PHE A 678 19.21 20.46 44.00
N PRO A 679 19.26 19.71 42.87
CA PRO A 679 18.07 19.20 42.21
C PRO A 679 17.35 18.20 43.13
N SER A 680 16.01 18.18 43.06
CA SER A 680 15.23 17.20 43.83
C SER A 680 15.42 15.78 43.28
N ILE A 681 15.22 14.75 44.11
CA ILE A 681 15.28 13.35 43.65
C ILE A 681 14.35 13.09 42.45
N GLY A 682 13.15 13.69 42.44
CA GLY A 682 12.22 13.60 41.32
C GLY A 682 12.73 14.31 40.07
N GLU A 683 13.41 15.45 40.22
CA GLU A 683 14.04 16.17 39.11
C GLU A 683 15.21 15.38 38.52
N VAL A 684 16.04 14.75 39.36
CA VAL A 684 17.14 13.89 38.90
C VAL A 684 16.60 12.68 38.13
N MET A 685 15.60 11.97 38.67
CA MET A 685 14.98 10.81 38.01
C MET A 685 14.31 11.20 36.68
N MET A 686 13.62 12.34 36.65
CA MET A 686 13.02 12.84 35.40
C MET A 686 14.09 13.23 34.38
N ARG A 687 15.18 13.89 34.79
CA ARG A 687 16.28 14.24 33.88
C ARG A 687 16.98 13.00 33.32
N SER A 688 17.16 11.93 34.12
CA SER A 688 17.78 10.69 33.61
C SER A 688 16.96 10.02 32.51
N ILE A 689 15.63 10.09 32.59
CA ILE A 689 14.71 9.59 31.56
C ILE A 689 14.81 10.41 30.26
N LEU A 690 15.09 11.71 30.34
CA LEU A 690 15.14 12.59 29.16
C LEU A 690 16.49 12.51 28.42
N ILE A 691 17.55 12.00 29.03
CA ILE A 691 18.91 11.94 28.44
C ILE A 691 19.00 10.93 27.29
N THR A 692 18.27 9.81 27.36
CA THR A 692 18.27 8.72 26.37
C THR A 692 17.88 9.16 24.96
N ASN A 693 17.17 10.29 24.81
CA ASN A 693 16.65 10.76 23.53
C ASN A 693 17.73 11.17 22.51
N THR A 694 18.89 11.66 22.97
CA THR A 694 19.90 12.26 22.06
C THR A 694 20.57 11.22 21.15
N GLN A 695 20.73 9.97 21.62
CA GLN A 695 21.35 8.91 20.85
C GLN A 695 20.37 8.29 19.84
N THR A 696 19.14 7.99 20.27
CA THR A 696 18.09 7.43 19.40
C THR A 696 17.73 8.40 18.27
N LEU A 697 17.58 9.69 18.56
CA LEU A 697 17.28 10.71 17.55
C LEU A 697 18.33 10.82 16.45
N ASN A 698 19.62 10.66 16.76
CA ASN A 698 20.67 10.71 15.74
C ASN A 698 20.56 9.54 14.76
N ILE A 699 20.04 8.40 15.23
CA ILE A 699 19.81 7.22 14.41
C ILE A 699 18.50 7.36 13.64
N THR A 700 17.43 7.84 14.26
CA THR A 700 16.09 7.88 13.65
C THR A 700 15.76 9.18 12.90
N LYS A 701 16.67 10.15 12.83
CA LYS A 701 16.38 11.43 12.15
C LYS A 701 15.97 11.27 10.69
N HIS A 702 16.50 10.26 10.00
CA HIS A 702 16.25 10.02 8.58
C HIS A 702 14.86 9.43 8.28
N ILE A 703 14.16 8.88 9.28
CA ILE A 703 12.80 8.33 9.13
C ILE A 703 11.70 9.33 9.52
N ILE A 704 12.06 10.52 10.00
CA ILE A 704 11.08 11.53 10.45
C ILE A 704 10.87 12.58 9.35
N ASP A 705 9.67 12.66 8.79
CA ASP A 705 9.30 13.65 7.78
C ASP A 705 9.15 15.06 8.35
N LEU A 706 8.62 15.17 9.57
CA LEU A 706 8.42 16.45 10.25
C LEU A 706 8.72 16.30 11.75
N HIS A 707 9.79 16.95 12.18
CA HIS A 707 10.20 16.97 13.59
C HIS A 707 9.85 18.32 14.23
N LEU A 708 8.87 18.32 15.12
CA LEU A 708 8.39 19.49 15.84
C LEU A 708 8.96 19.52 17.26
N VAL A 709 9.60 20.64 17.61
CA VAL A 709 10.26 20.84 18.90
C VAL A 709 9.76 22.13 19.54
N PRO A 710 8.58 22.11 20.19
CA PRO A 710 8.02 23.30 20.82
C PRO A 710 8.96 23.91 21.87
N PRO A 711 9.07 25.25 21.97
CA PRO A 711 9.98 25.93 22.88
C PRO A 711 9.44 25.95 24.32
N VAL A 712 9.37 24.78 24.96
CA VAL A 712 8.80 24.58 26.31
C VAL A 712 9.85 24.36 27.40
N TYR A 713 11.13 24.51 27.06
CA TYR A 713 12.26 24.27 27.97
C TYR A 713 12.30 25.24 29.16
N SER A 714 11.71 26.43 29.04
CA SER A 714 11.58 27.41 30.13
C SER A 714 10.62 26.98 31.24
N PHE A 715 9.80 25.94 31.01
CA PHE A 715 8.83 25.43 31.97
C PHE A 715 9.39 24.25 32.77
N GLY A 716 9.01 24.13 34.04
CA GLY A 716 9.35 23.00 34.88
C GLY A 716 8.67 21.71 34.43
N LEU A 717 9.29 20.56 34.72
CA LEU A 717 8.70 19.23 34.42
C LEU A 717 7.45 18.92 35.29
N MET A 718 7.22 19.72 36.34
CA MET A 718 6.11 19.56 37.29
C MET A 718 5.12 20.75 37.26
N ASP A 719 5.23 21.66 36.29
CA ASP A 719 4.37 22.86 36.14
C ASP A 719 2.98 22.52 35.55
N PHE A 720 2.28 21.53 36.13
CA PHE A 720 0.99 21.03 35.63
C PHE A 720 -0.14 22.06 35.73
N ASP A 721 0.03 23.09 36.56
CA ASP A 721 -0.87 24.24 36.69
C ASP A 721 -0.81 25.21 35.49
N LYS A 722 0.19 25.07 34.60
CA LYS A 722 0.36 25.90 33.40
C LYS A 722 -0.13 25.22 32.12
N ALA A 723 -1.08 24.29 32.22
CA ALA A 723 -1.56 23.47 31.11
C ALA A 723 -1.97 24.30 29.87
N GLN A 724 -2.87 25.29 30.05
CA GLN A 724 -3.31 26.17 28.96
C GLN A 724 -2.15 26.92 28.30
N ILE A 725 -1.24 27.50 29.10
CA ILE A 725 -0.11 28.28 28.57
C ILE A 725 0.81 27.39 27.72
N LEU A 726 1.09 26.18 28.21
CA LEU A 726 1.92 25.21 27.48
C LEU A 726 1.25 24.77 26.18
N ALA A 727 -0.05 24.48 26.20
CA ALA A 727 -0.83 24.17 25.01
C ALA A 727 -0.77 25.31 23.99
N ASP A 728 -0.97 26.56 24.41
CA ASP A 728 -0.90 27.73 23.54
C ASP A 728 0.49 27.92 22.90
N VAL A 729 1.57 27.69 23.65
CA VAL A 729 2.94 27.74 23.12
C VAL A 729 3.14 26.70 22.03
N GLY A 730 2.68 25.46 22.26
CA GLY A 730 2.74 24.38 21.27
C GLY A 730 1.96 24.71 20.00
N TYR A 731 0.75 25.25 20.16
CA TYR A 731 -0.12 25.64 19.05
C TYR A 731 0.50 26.72 18.15
N ARG A 732 0.95 27.84 18.74
CA ARG A 732 1.56 28.94 17.96
C ARG A 732 2.82 28.51 17.23
N TYR A 733 3.67 27.73 17.90
CA TYR A 733 4.88 27.17 17.30
C TYR A 733 4.56 26.28 16.10
N ALA A 734 3.59 25.37 16.26
CA ALA A 734 3.22 24.43 15.21
C ALA A 734 2.60 25.12 14.00
N LEU A 735 1.76 26.14 14.18
CA LEU A 735 1.17 26.89 13.07
C LEU A 735 2.22 27.48 12.13
N GLU A 736 3.30 28.04 12.68
CA GLU A 736 4.41 28.59 11.90
C GLU A 736 5.16 27.46 11.16
N LYS A 737 5.55 26.40 11.88
CA LYS A 737 6.36 25.31 11.31
C LYS A 737 5.62 24.48 10.27
N ILE A 738 4.36 24.16 10.50
CA ILE A 738 3.54 23.42 9.55
C ILE A 738 3.30 24.27 8.30
N GLY A 739 3.08 25.58 8.45
CA GLY A 739 2.92 26.50 7.31
C GLY A 739 4.14 26.49 6.40
N ASN A 740 5.35 26.61 6.97
CA ASN A 740 6.59 26.56 6.20
C ASN A 740 6.80 25.20 5.52
N TRP A 741 6.53 24.10 6.25
CA TRP A 741 6.67 22.74 5.72
C TRP A 741 5.73 22.44 4.55
N GLN A 742 4.50 22.98 4.57
CA GLN A 742 3.57 22.87 3.45
C GLN A 742 4.06 23.69 2.24
N SER A 743 4.57 24.91 2.45
CA SER A 743 5.06 25.76 1.36
C SER A 743 6.35 25.29 0.68
N GLU A 744 7.15 24.45 1.33
CA GLU A 744 8.36 23.86 0.73
C GLU A 744 8.04 22.65 -0.18
N ARG A 745 6.78 22.19 -0.18
CA ARG A 745 6.31 21.04 -0.95
C ARG A 745 5.43 21.38 -2.15
N ASP A 746 4.82 22.58 -2.15
CA ASP A 746 4.14 23.18 -3.29
C ASP A 746 5.15 23.88 -4.20
#